data_AF-A0A8K0EZD2-F1
#
_entry.id   AF-A0A8K0EZD2-F1
#
_cell.length_a   1.000
_cell.length_b   1.000
_cell.length_c   1.000
_cell.angle_alpha   90.00
_cell.angle_beta   90.00
_cell.angle_gamma   90.00
#
_symmetry.space_group_name_H-M   'P 1'
#
loop_
_entity.id
_entity.type
_entity.pdbx_description
1 polymer ?
#
loop_
_entity_poly.entity_id
_entity_poly.type
_entity_poly.pdbx_seq_one_letter_code
_entity_poly.pdbx_strand_id
1 'polypeptide(L)'
;MLQSLLPSRHVRTSFSICRAHTKRLVRSLCVFTVRRGGESGEGGGKARWENKSSSRRHPRLAVFPPGGRHLQKQTKMAEETLRHVKNRKKGQTYVNNIANFYLQVIGAGSRDTCPSLFVFSDTKRYLFNCGEGTQRIMMEHKVKVSRMEDIFLTRLSWNNVGGLGGMTLTLQGIGVPEVRVYGPPNAEDFYQALKDFTYFPKIKVDVKTYQLSPMTDDVMTVWQVPIRAPDRSSPGGGLSHREGSRSPDHDLSPRAISSPSQSPLVRRNSSGVSDIDSESDDSNRSTSPRNSPKAKRRKTSQRDDSLVISYICKLKPRKGRFLSEKALMDGIKPGVWVSELKKGNQATLPDGRIINPEDYIEPDTPGPVFIVVECPDEDFIVPVTTNSQIAKYQDGGEERPAIVVHFTPVGVVNNTQYQEWIRRFGPDTEHLFLNEDTQTTSHKGTASLQACLHTIQPTVFPLLADNAIKPGSLPPLPHKHVRGECMLTYWLFHRDHSLQWDRSSIPLLDNEEAVKGAFALPGFEDSLQEMKETISATIADDTTVSPSYPEVVFFGTGSSIPSKRRNVTGILVHLSETESLLLDGGEGTFGQMYRHYGDQVDRVLANIKCVFISHIHADHHLGLMRIFQERRRALQTLGEPQHPMYLIAPLPFMSWINHYRLNCENIGIDNKDFILLLCKDLSVFSNEEQNQQLNSLKKSLGFSQLQVVPVL
;
A
#
# COMPACT_ATOMS: atom_id res chain seq x y z
N MET A 1 26.59 36.75 -55.93
CA MET A 1 27.45 35.54 -55.86
C MET A 1 27.60 35.23 -54.37
N LEU A 2 27.06 34.12 -53.86
CA LEU A 2 27.70 32.78 -53.78
C LEU A 2 28.87 32.76 -52.74
N GLN A 3 28.93 31.86 -51.75
CA GLN A 3 27.96 30.83 -51.32
C GLN A 3 28.26 30.32 -49.88
N SER A 4 27.23 29.76 -49.23
CA SER A 4 27.21 28.82 -48.09
C SER A 4 28.52 28.31 -47.43
N LEU A 5 28.52 28.20 -46.08
CA LEU A 5 28.29 26.91 -45.38
C LEU A 5 28.31 27.03 -43.83
N LEU A 6 27.34 26.40 -43.17
CA LEU A 6 27.37 26.01 -41.75
C LEU A 6 27.67 24.49 -41.64
N PRO A 7 28.08 24.02 -40.46
CA PRO A 7 27.52 22.76 -39.95
C PRO A 7 26.95 22.91 -38.53
N SER A 8 25.69 22.52 -38.34
CA SER A 8 25.05 22.44 -37.02
C SER A 8 25.59 21.28 -36.18
N ARG A 9 25.72 21.48 -34.87
CA ARG A 9 26.08 20.42 -33.91
C ARG A 9 24.85 19.91 -33.16
N HIS A 10 24.28 18.79 -33.62
CA HIS A 10 23.32 18.04 -32.81
C HIS A 10 24.04 17.33 -31.65
N VAL A 11 23.72 17.70 -30.41
CA VAL A 11 24.16 16.97 -29.21
C VAL A 11 23.27 15.74 -29.02
N ARG A 12 23.82 14.54 -29.26
CA ARG A 12 23.17 13.27 -28.88
C ARG A 12 23.59 12.86 -27.47
N THR A 13 22.70 13.00 -26.50
CA THR A 13 22.88 12.47 -25.14
C THR A 13 22.61 10.95 -25.11
N SER A 14 23.66 10.15 -25.25
CA SER A 14 23.59 8.69 -25.11
C SER A 14 23.61 8.27 -23.64
N PHE A 15 22.48 7.81 -23.10
CA PHE A 15 22.43 7.23 -21.75
C PHE A 15 23.15 5.87 -21.70
N SER A 16 24.07 5.72 -20.76
CA SER A 16 24.76 4.45 -20.50
C SER A 16 23.94 3.59 -19.54
N ILE A 17 23.27 2.56 -20.06
CA ILE A 17 22.59 1.56 -19.23
C ILE A 17 23.64 0.63 -18.62
N CYS A 18 23.68 0.58 -17.28
CA CYS A 18 24.64 -0.23 -16.54
C CYS A 18 24.30 -1.74 -16.68
N ARG A 19 25.00 -2.44 -17.59
CA ARG A 19 24.84 -3.90 -17.77
C ARG A 19 25.44 -4.69 -16.60
N ALA A 20 24.60 -5.03 -15.62
CA ALA A 20 24.92 -6.01 -14.58
C ALA A 20 23.74 -6.98 -14.31
N HIS A 21 23.92 -8.24 -14.68
CA HIS A 21 23.15 -9.41 -14.22
C HIS A 21 21.61 -9.43 -14.36
N THR A 22 21.08 -9.35 -15.58
CA THR A 22 19.77 -9.95 -15.94
C THR A 22 19.85 -10.72 -17.26
N LYS A 23 19.93 -12.06 -17.16
CA LYS A 23 19.89 -13.01 -18.32
C LYS A 23 18.77 -14.05 -18.17
N ARG A 24 17.57 -13.60 -17.79
CA ARG A 24 16.26 -14.27 -17.93
C ARG A 24 15.17 -13.22 -17.63
N LEU A 25 14.00 -13.35 -18.27
CA LEU A 25 12.87 -12.41 -18.21
C LEU A 25 13.19 -10.94 -18.58
N VAL A 26 13.62 -10.70 -19.82
CA VAL A 26 13.19 -9.51 -20.58
C VAL A 26 12.84 -9.94 -22.00
N ARG A 27 11.57 -9.80 -22.37
CA ARG A 27 11.01 -9.75 -23.73
C ARG A 27 9.73 -8.92 -23.64
N SER A 28 9.44 -8.10 -24.65
CA SER A 28 8.30 -7.17 -24.71
C SER A 28 8.36 -6.03 -23.69
N LEU A 29 9.18 -5.02 -23.99
CA LEU A 29 8.92 -3.63 -23.62
C LEU A 29 8.29 -2.93 -24.83
N CYS A 30 7.24 -2.14 -24.62
CA CYS A 30 6.45 -1.52 -25.69
C CYS A 30 6.52 0.02 -25.61
N VAL A 31 6.83 0.68 -26.73
CA VAL A 31 6.86 2.15 -26.86
C VAL A 31 5.72 2.64 -27.74
N PHE A 32 5.11 3.75 -27.31
CA PHE A 32 4.01 4.47 -27.95
C PHE A 32 4.55 5.70 -28.70
N THR A 33 3.99 6.03 -29.86
CA THR A 33 4.35 7.25 -30.61
C THR A 33 3.12 7.89 -31.23
N VAL A 34 2.98 9.21 -31.09
CA VAL A 34 1.91 10.01 -31.70
C VAL A 34 2.47 10.79 -32.89
N ARG A 35 1.71 10.85 -33.99
CA ARG A 35 1.93 11.79 -35.10
C ARG A 35 0.58 12.34 -35.57
N ARG A 36 0.42 13.67 -35.52
CA ARG A 36 -0.67 14.37 -36.21
C ARG A 36 -0.29 14.53 -37.69
N GLY A 37 -1.28 14.61 -38.58
CA GLY A 37 -1.04 14.66 -40.02
C GLY A 37 -0.34 15.93 -40.47
N GLY A 38 0.75 15.77 -41.21
CA GLY A 38 1.43 16.77 -42.04
C GLY A 38 1.86 16.09 -43.34
N GLU A 39 1.96 16.85 -44.43
CA GLU A 39 1.96 16.29 -45.79
C GLU A 39 3.19 15.43 -46.14
N SER A 40 3.00 14.50 -47.07
CA SER A 40 3.98 13.47 -47.44
C SER A 40 5.01 13.96 -48.46
N GLY A 41 6.28 13.95 -48.09
CA GLY A 41 7.41 14.01 -49.02
C GLY A 41 8.14 12.67 -49.10
N GLU A 42 8.16 12.03 -50.27
CA GLU A 42 8.94 10.80 -50.50
C GLU A 42 10.44 11.11 -50.70
N GLY A 43 11.31 10.18 -50.28
CA GLY A 43 12.76 10.37 -50.31
C GLY A 43 13.55 9.09 -50.05
N GLY A 44 13.41 8.09 -50.92
CA GLY A 44 14.05 6.78 -50.76
C GLY A 44 15.56 6.80 -51.05
N GLY A 45 16.39 6.44 -50.06
CA GLY A 45 17.85 6.31 -50.21
C GLY A 45 18.42 5.09 -49.49
N LYS A 46 18.90 4.09 -50.23
CA LYS A 46 19.61 2.92 -49.68
C LYS A 46 21.09 3.23 -49.47
N ALA A 47 21.58 3.17 -48.24
CA ALA A 47 23.01 3.26 -47.92
C ALA A 47 23.55 1.92 -47.37
N ARG A 48 24.50 1.33 -48.10
CA ARG A 48 25.18 0.06 -47.77
C ARG A 48 26.39 0.34 -46.86
N TRP A 49 26.45 -0.31 -45.70
CA TRP A 49 27.62 -0.23 -44.82
C TRP A 49 28.67 -1.29 -45.17
N GLU A 50 29.89 -0.86 -45.50
CA GLU A 50 31.06 -1.74 -45.55
C GLU A 50 31.78 -1.77 -44.20
N ASN A 51 32.42 -2.90 -43.92
CA ASN A 51 33.15 -3.13 -42.68
C ASN A 51 34.65 -2.93 -42.91
N LYS A 52 35.25 -1.88 -42.32
CA LYS A 52 36.71 -1.65 -42.37
C LYS A 52 37.28 -1.40 -40.98
N SER A 53 38.07 -2.36 -40.51
CA SER A 53 38.91 -2.21 -39.33
C SER A 53 40.13 -1.35 -39.63
N SER A 54 40.52 -0.51 -38.68
CA SER A 54 41.87 0.05 -38.61
C SER A 54 42.24 0.31 -37.16
N SER A 55 43.53 0.15 -36.83
CA SER A 55 44.05 0.29 -35.47
C SER A 55 45.00 1.49 -35.37
N ARG A 56 44.93 2.22 -34.26
CA ARG A 56 45.99 3.15 -33.79
C ARG A 56 45.85 3.42 -32.30
N ARG A 57 46.90 3.98 -31.70
CA ARG A 57 47.25 3.82 -30.27
C ARG A 57 46.82 5.00 -29.39
N HIS A 58 46.59 4.70 -28.11
CA HIS A 58 46.37 5.69 -27.03
C HIS A 58 47.61 6.54 -26.71
N PRO A 59 47.42 7.80 -26.27
CA PRO A 59 48.16 8.41 -25.17
C PRO A 59 47.43 8.20 -23.82
N ARG A 60 48.13 8.44 -22.70
CA ARG A 60 47.75 7.97 -21.35
C ARG A 60 46.72 8.88 -20.66
N LEU A 61 45.80 8.26 -19.92
CA LEU A 61 44.98 8.90 -18.87
C LEU A 61 45.56 8.61 -17.48
N ALA A 62 45.38 9.54 -16.53
CA ALA A 62 45.88 9.39 -15.17
C ALA A 62 45.07 8.36 -14.35
N VAL A 63 45.74 7.63 -13.46
CA VAL A 63 45.12 6.59 -12.62
C VAL A 63 44.74 7.16 -11.26
N PHE A 64 43.45 7.09 -10.92
CA PHE A 64 42.96 7.21 -9.54
C PHE A 64 42.64 5.81 -8.97
N PRO A 65 42.92 5.55 -7.68
CA PRO A 65 42.76 4.21 -7.09
C PRO A 65 41.28 3.88 -6.77
N PRO A 66 40.86 2.61 -6.90
CA PRO A 66 39.47 2.20 -6.68
C PRO A 66 39.11 1.93 -5.20
N GLY A 67 37.88 2.30 -4.82
CA GLY A 67 37.01 1.39 -4.05
C GLY A 67 37.28 1.09 -2.56
N GLY A 68 37.50 2.09 -1.69
CA GLY A 68 37.59 1.85 -0.23
C GLY A 68 36.26 1.95 0.55
N ARG A 69 35.47 3.01 0.32
CA ARG A 69 34.41 3.45 1.27
C ARG A 69 33.11 2.64 1.25
N HIS A 70 32.84 1.85 0.20
CA HIS A 70 31.55 1.15 0.06
C HIS A 70 31.54 -0.21 0.79
N LEU A 71 32.62 -0.99 0.71
CA LEU A 71 32.76 -2.24 1.49
C LEU A 71 32.72 -1.95 2.99
N GLN A 72 33.48 -0.96 3.47
CA GLN A 72 33.55 -0.63 4.90
C GLN A 72 32.19 -0.30 5.53
N LYS A 73 31.24 0.27 4.77
CA LYS A 73 29.85 0.47 5.25
C LYS A 73 29.07 -0.84 5.38
N GLN A 74 29.19 -1.74 4.39
CA GLN A 74 28.53 -3.04 4.43
C GLN A 74 29.10 -3.94 5.53
N THR A 75 30.43 -3.95 5.73
CA THR A 75 31.08 -4.70 6.81
C THR A 75 30.62 -4.21 8.18
N LYS A 76 30.55 -2.89 8.42
CA LYS A 76 30.04 -2.34 9.69
C LYS A 76 28.60 -2.75 9.97
N MET A 77 27.69 -2.65 9.00
CA MET A 77 26.30 -3.07 9.19
C MET A 77 26.16 -4.58 9.49
N ALA A 78 26.97 -5.42 8.84
CA ALA A 78 27.01 -6.85 9.12
C ALA A 78 27.55 -7.15 10.53
N GLU A 79 28.61 -6.47 10.96
CA GLU A 79 29.19 -6.62 12.31
C GLU A 79 28.26 -6.13 13.41
N GLU A 80 27.59 -4.98 13.22
CA GLU A 80 26.58 -4.48 14.15
C GLU A 80 25.41 -5.46 14.28
N THR A 81 24.95 -6.04 13.16
CA THR A 81 23.89 -7.07 13.16
C THR A 81 24.34 -8.33 13.91
N LEU A 82 25.55 -8.82 13.67
CA LEU A 82 26.13 -9.98 14.36
C LEU A 82 26.34 -9.74 15.86
N ARG A 83 26.69 -8.51 16.27
CA ARG A 83 26.77 -8.12 17.69
C ARG A 83 25.39 -8.16 18.35
N HIS A 84 24.34 -7.65 17.70
CA HIS A 84 22.97 -7.71 18.23
C HIS A 84 22.44 -9.15 18.33
N VAL A 85 22.70 -10.01 17.34
CA VAL A 85 22.33 -11.44 17.40
C VAL A 85 23.06 -12.17 18.54
N LYS A 86 24.34 -11.83 18.82
CA LYS A 86 25.06 -12.36 19.99
C LYS A 86 24.48 -11.85 21.32
N ASN A 87 24.08 -10.58 21.39
CA ASN A 87 23.43 -10.04 22.60
C ASN A 87 22.07 -10.71 22.89
N ARG A 88 21.32 -11.13 21.86
CA ARG A 88 20.07 -11.92 22.00
C ARG A 88 20.26 -13.28 22.71
N LYS A 89 21.51 -13.75 22.91
CA LYS A 89 21.85 -14.93 23.72
C LYS A 89 22.51 -14.63 25.08
N LYS A 90 22.63 -13.35 25.48
CA LYS A 90 23.14 -12.94 26.80
C LYS A 90 22.19 -12.04 27.59
N GLY A 91 21.17 -11.46 26.96
CA GLY A 91 20.15 -10.61 27.59
C GLY A 91 19.11 -11.36 28.43
N GLN A 92 19.53 -12.22 29.36
CA GLN A 92 18.66 -12.80 30.39
C GLN A 92 19.03 -12.23 31.78
N THR A 93 19.14 -10.90 31.83
CA THR A 93 19.38 -10.09 33.02
C THR A 93 18.30 -9.01 33.07
N TYR A 94 17.74 -8.78 34.26
CA TYR A 94 16.52 -7.99 34.47
C TYR A 94 16.59 -6.59 33.83
N VAL A 95 15.81 -6.37 32.77
CA VAL A 95 15.62 -5.05 32.17
C VAL A 95 14.39 -4.39 32.81
N ASN A 96 14.57 -3.22 33.41
CA ASN A 96 13.46 -2.33 33.76
C ASN A 96 12.85 -1.78 32.44
N ASN A 97 12.01 -2.56 31.78
CA ASN A 97 11.32 -2.17 30.55
C ASN A 97 10.19 -1.16 30.85
N ILE A 98 10.59 0.09 31.08
CA ILE A 98 9.75 1.24 30.71
C ILE A 98 9.79 1.31 29.18
N ALA A 99 9.02 0.44 28.53
CA ALA A 99 8.90 0.43 27.08
C ALA A 99 7.99 1.58 26.65
N ASN A 100 8.51 2.43 25.76
CA ASN A 100 7.69 3.38 25.04
C ASN A 100 6.74 2.60 24.13
N PHE A 101 5.46 2.96 24.15
CA PHE A 101 4.44 2.41 23.27
C PHE A 101 3.52 3.50 22.76
N TYR A 102 3.41 3.64 21.44
CA TYR A 102 2.51 4.60 20.81
C TYR A 102 1.85 4.04 19.54
N LEU A 103 0.64 4.53 19.28
CA LEU A 103 -0.04 4.41 18.00
C LEU A 103 0.29 5.66 17.18
N GLN A 104 0.52 5.53 15.86
CA GLN A 104 0.81 6.65 14.97
C GLN A 104 0.11 6.47 13.63
N VAL A 105 -0.64 7.49 13.23
CA VAL A 105 -1.33 7.54 11.93
C VAL A 105 -0.31 7.70 10.82
N ILE A 106 -0.37 6.84 9.79
CA ILE A 106 0.50 6.95 8.61
C ILE A 106 -0.30 7.56 7.46
N GLY A 107 -1.21 6.81 6.87
CA GLY A 107 -2.26 7.35 6.00
C GLY A 107 -3.52 7.62 6.84
N ALA A 108 -4.10 8.81 6.69
CA ALA A 108 -5.23 9.25 7.50
C ALA A 108 -6.58 8.75 6.98
N GLY A 109 -6.64 8.07 5.84
CA GLY A 109 -7.89 7.69 5.19
C GLY A 109 -8.48 8.77 4.29
N SER A 110 -7.79 9.92 4.15
CA SER A 110 -8.08 10.95 3.15
C SER A 110 -8.18 10.34 1.75
N ARG A 111 -8.90 10.99 0.83
CA ARG A 111 -9.16 10.43 -0.50
C ARG A 111 -7.89 9.96 -1.24
N ASP A 112 -6.77 10.67 -1.05
CA ASP A 112 -5.44 10.37 -1.58
C ASP A 112 -4.50 9.51 -0.71
N THR A 113 -4.87 9.14 0.52
CA THR A 113 -4.06 8.28 1.40
C THR A 113 -4.88 7.20 2.09
N CYS A 114 -4.60 5.93 1.76
CA CYS A 114 -5.30 4.80 2.35
C CYS A 114 -5.07 4.71 3.87
N PRO A 115 -6.09 4.37 4.68
CA PRO A 115 -5.99 4.38 6.14
C PRO A 115 -4.99 3.32 6.62
N SER A 116 -4.02 3.74 7.45
CA SER A 116 -2.99 2.86 7.98
C SER A 116 -2.44 3.36 9.32
N LEU A 117 -2.32 2.45 10.29
CA LEU A 117 -1.88 2.74 11.66
C LEU A 117 -0.60 1.98 11.98
N PHE A 118 0.48 2.71 12.20
CA PHE A 118 1.75 2.17 12.71
C PHE A 118 1.70 2.08 14.24
N VAL A 119 2.27 1.02 14.78
CA VAL A 119 2.31 0.78 16.22
C VAL A 119 3.75 0.51 16.64
N PHE A 120 4.26 1.36 17.52
CA PHE A 120 5.65 1.32 17.97
C PHE A 120 5.78 0.71 19.36
N SER A 121 6.81 -0.12 19.53
CA SER A 121 7.45 -0.36 20.81
C SER A 121 8.97 -0.35 20.68
N ASP A 122 9.69 -0.23 21.80
CA ASP A 122 11.15 -0.27 21.81
C ASP A 122 11.75 -1.63 21.37
N THR A 123 10.98 -2.73 21.47
CA THR A 123 11.40 -4.06 20.98
C THR A 123 10.92 -4.33 19.55
N LYS A 124 9.62 -4.16 19.27
CA LYS A 124 8.91 -4.54 18.03
C LYS A 124 8.10 -3.40 17.40
N ARG A 125 7.76 -3.54 16.11
CA ARG A 125 6.83 -2.65 15.39
C ARG A 125 5.78 -3.44 14.63
N TYR A 126 4.59 -2.88 14.57
CA TYR A 126 3.43 -3.45 13.90
C TYR A 126 2.79 -2.44 12.95
N LEU A 127 2.01 -2.91 11.99
CA LEU A 127 1.29 -2.06 11.03
C LEU A 127 -0.11 -2.64 10.79
N PHE A 128 -1.15 -1.85 11.05
CA PHE A 128 -2.53 -2.18 10.70
C PHE A 128 -2.87 -1.50 9.37
N ASN A 129 -3.15 -2.31 8.35
CA ASN A 129 -3.27 -1.97 6.93
C ASN A 129 -2.03 -1.33 6.29
N CYS A 130 -1.83 -1.63 5.01
CA CYS A 130 -0.71 -1.15 4.20
C CYS A 130 -1.19 -0.88 2.77
N GLY A 131 -2.13 0.06 2.63
CA GLY A 131 -2.62 0.53 1.35
C GLY A 131 -1.59 1.32 0.54
N GLU A 132 -2.02 1.74 -0.65
CA GLU A 132 -1.25 2.54 -1.60
C GLU A 132 -0.59 3.78 -0.94
N GLY A 133 0.71 3.98 -1.16
CA GLY A 133 1.46 5.13 -0.64
C GLY A 133 2.01 5.00 0.79
N THR A 134 1.56 4.02 1.60
CA THR A 134 1.97 3.85 3.02
C THR A 134 3.49 3.92 3.22
N GLN A 135 4.24 3.18 2.39
CA GLN A 135 5.71 3.15 2.37
C GLN A 135 6.35 4.52 2.08
N ARG A 136 5.74 5.31 1.20
CA ARG A 136 6.25 6.61 0.73
C ARG A 136 6.12 7.65 1.81
N ILE A 137 4.97 7.65 2.50
CA ILE A 137 4.70 8.50 3.68
C ILE A 137 5.69 8.17 4.80
N MET A 138 5.89 6.88 5.11
CA MET A 138 6.89 6.45 6.11
C MET A 138 8.31 6.91 5.76
N MET A 139 8.76 6.74 4.51
CA MET A 139 10.08 7.21 4.06
C MET A 139 10.21 8.74 4.12
N GLU A 140 9.14 9.47 3.78
CA GLU A 140 9.15 10.93 3.72
C GLU A 140 9.32 11.59 5.10
N HIS A 141 8.63 11.05 6.12
CA HIS A 141 8.69 11.54 7.51
C HIS A 141 9.71 10.77 8.37
N LYS A 142 10.52 9.90 7.75
CA LYS A 142 11.61 9.13 8.37
C LYS A 142 11.15 8.11 9.43
N VAL A 143 9.92 7.61 9.33
CA VAL A 143 9.38 6.54 10.17
C VAL A 143 10.24 5.29 10.00
N LYS A 144 10.82 4.80 11.09
CA LYS A 144 11.77 3.67 11.06
C LYS A 144 11.01 2.35 11.02
N VAL A 145 11.07 1.62 9.91
CA VAL A 145 10.41 0.30 9.76
C VAL A 145 11.31 -0.91 10.13
N SER A 146 12.53 -0.68 10.61
CA SER A 146 13.39 -1.77 11.12
C SER A 146 12.76 -2.47 12.33
N ARG A 147 12.68 -3.81 12.32
CA ARG A 147 11.87 -4.62 13.27
C ARG A 147 10.35 -4.46 13.16
N MET A 148 9.84 -4.00 12.02
CA MET A 148 8.46 -4.30 11.61
C MET A 148 8.42 -5.78 11.24
N GLU A 149 7.94 -6.62 12.16
CA GLU A 149 7.88 -8.08 11.96
C GLU A 149 6.45 -8.59 11.70
N ASP A 150 5.43 -7.77 11.98
CA ASP A 150 4.02 -8.19 12.06
C ASP A 150 3.12 -7.12 11.38
N ILE A 151 2.36 -7.51 10.35
CA ILE A 151 1.38 -6.66 9.65
C ILE A 151 -0.01 -7.28 9.77
N PHE A 152 -1.03 -6.48 10.11
CA PHE A 152 -2.41 -6.89 10.30
C PHE A 152 -3.31 -6.25 9.23
N LEU A 153 -4.08 -7.06 8.49
CA LEU A 153 -4.93 -6.65 7.39
C LEU A 153 -6.40 -6.88 7.76
N THR A 154 -7.18 -5.80 7.85
CA THR A 154 -8.61 -5.89 8.16
C THR A 154 -9.42 -6.53 7.03
N ARG A 155 -9.02 -6.32 5.77
CA ARG A 155 -9.63 -6.87 4.53
C ARG A 155 -8.57 -7.04 3.41
N LEU A 156 -8.99 -7.54 2.24
CA LEU A 156 -8.19 -7.56 0.99
C LEU A 156 -8.60 -6.50 -0.05
N SER A 157 -9.26 -5.40 0.35
CA SER A 157 -9.47 -4.29 -0.58
C SER A 157 -8.15 -3.57 -0.89
N TRP A 158 -8.07 -2.89 -2.04
CA TRP A 158 -6.86 -2.19 -2.46
C TRP A 158 -6.39 -1.14 -1.43
N ASN A 159 -7.33 -0.54 -0.70
CA ASN A 159 -7.05 0.39 0.40
C ASN A 159 -6.37 -0.29 1.61
N ASN A 160 -6.50 -1.60 1.79
CA ASN A 160 -5.84 -2.34 2.86
C ASN A 160 -4.48 -2.92 2.43
N VAL A 161 -4.31 -3.25 1.14
CA VAL A 161 -3.19 -4.10 0.66
C VAL A 161 -2.27 -3.49 -0.39
N GLY A 162 -2.65 -2.39 -1.05
CA GLY A 162 -1.99 -1.92 -2.27
C GLY A 162 -0.50 -1.60 -2.15
N GLY A 163 -0.03 -1.20 -0.97
CA GLY A 163 1.37 -0.92 -0.68
C GLY A 163 2.19 -2.12 -0.17
N LEU A 164 1.59 -3.30 0.04
CA LEU A 164 2.31 -4.46 0.61
C LEU A 164 3.50 -4.90 -0.24
N GLY A 165 3.41 -4.76 -1.58
CA GLY A 165 4.52 -5.09 -2.49
C GLY A 165 5.76 -4.24 -2.24
N GLY A 166 5.63 -2.92 -2.32
CA GLY A 166 6.73 -1.99 -2.10
C GLY A 166 7.18 -1.92 -0.62
N MET A 167 6.28 -2.16 0.33
CA MET A 167 6.63 -2.30 1.75
C MET A 167 7.52 -3.52 1.95
N THR A 168 7.18 -4.65 1.36
CA THR A 168 8.01 -5.87 1.41
C THR A 168 9.37 -5.65 0.73
N LEU A 169 9.44 -4.92 -0.39
CA LEU A 169 10.72 -4.49 -0.99
C LEU A 169 11.52 -3.57 -0.07
N THR A 170 10.87 -2.68 0.67
CA THR A 170 11.50 -1.72 1.59
C THR A 170 12.07 -2.42 2.83
N LEU A 171 11.28 -3.30 3.46
CA LEU A 171 11.73 -4.15 4.57
C LEU A 171 12.91 -5.05 4.15
N GLN A 172 12.84 -5.64 2.96
CA GLN A 172 13.94 -6.39 2.35
C GLN A 172 15.20 -5.54 2.13
N GLY A 173 15.06 -4.31 1.63
CA GLY A 173 16.17 -3.39 1.41
C GLY A 173 16.86 -2.93 2.70
N ILE A 174 16.10 -2.85 3.80
CA ILE A 174 16.59 -2.54 5.15
C ILE A 174 17.23 -3.77 5.84
N GLY A 175 16.99 -4.99 5.34
CA GLY A 175 17.53 -6.23 5.90
C GLY A 175 16.68 -6.82 7.03
N VAL A 176 15.36 -6.57 7.03
CA VAL A 176 14.43 -7.29 7.90
C VAL A 176 14.35 -8.76 7.44
N PRO A 177 14.59 -9.76 8.32
CA PRO A 177 14.75 -11.15 7.90
C PRO A 177 13.42 -11.88 7.66
N GLU A 178 12.37 -11.50 8.38
CA GLU A 178 11.03 -12.08 8.31
C GLU A 178 9.99 -10.97 8.50
N VAL A 179 8.90 -11.03 7.73
CA VAL A 179 7.66 -10.31 8.00
C VAL A 179 6.48 -11.30 7.98
N ARG A 180 5.67 -11.26 9.04
CA ARG A 180 4.47 -12.05 9.22
C ARG A 180 3.27 -11.18 8.86
N VAL A 181 2.37 -11.69 8.03
CA VAL A 181 1.20 -10.92 7.57
C VAL A 181 -0.08 -11.67 7.90
N TYR A 182 -0.93 -11.05 8.69
CA TYR A 182 -2.17 -11.60 9.22
C TYR A 182 -3.34 -10.97 8.48
N GLY A 183 -4.32 -11.77 8.05
CA GLY A 183 -5.47 -11.22 7.31
C GLY A 183 -6.59 -12.24 7.06
N PRO A 184 -7.63 -11.86 6.31
CA PRO A 184 -8.69 -12.79 5.89
C PRO A 184 -8.17 -13.87 4.91
N PRO A 185 -9.00 -14.83 4.48
CA PRO A 185 -8.62 -15.85 3.50
C PRO A 185 -8.10 -15.23 2.18
N ASN A 186 -7.34 -16.01 1.41
CA ASN A 186 -6.67 -15.61 0.16
C ASN A 186 -5.52 -14.59 0.29
N ALA A 187 -5.16 -14.12 1.49
CA ALA A 187 -4.04 -13.19 1.69
C ALA A 187 -2.68 -13.76 1.20
N GLU A 188 -2.47 -15.08 1.37
CA GLU A 188 -1.30 -15.79 0.80
C GLU A 188 -1.33 -15.79 -0.73
N ASP A 189 -2.51 -15.90 -1.34
CA ASP A 189 -2.66 -15.95 -2.81
C ASP A 189 -2.39 -14.59 -3.44
N PHE A 190 -2.88 -13.50 -2.84
CA PHE A 190 -2.47 -12.13 -3.15
C PHE A 190 -0.94 -12.01 -3.12
N TYR A 191 -0.30 -12.49 -2.06
CA TYR A 191 1.16 -12.46 -1.93
C TYR A 191 1.91 -13.34 -2.93
N GLN A 192 1.32 -14.45 -3.40
CA GLN A 192 1.88 -15.24 -4.50
C GLN A 192 1.75 -14.50 -5.83
N ALA A 193 0.60 -13.88 -6.12
CA ALA A 193 0.38 -13.12 -7.35
C ALA A 193 1.22 -11.83 -7.45
N LEU A 194 1.57 -11.19 -6.32
CA LEU A 194 2.57 -10.11 -6.30
C LEU A 194 3.92 -10.55 -6.91
N LYS A 195 4.29 -11.83 -6.82
CA LYS A 195 5.59 -12.36 -7.28
C LYS A 195 5.69 -12.49 -8.81
N ASP A 196 4.60 -12.27 -9.55
CA ASP A 196 4.62 -12.18 -11.01
C ASP A 196 5.36 -10.92 -11.50
N PHE A 197 5.54 -9.92 -10.62
CA PHE A 197 6.20 -8.63 -10.94
C PHE A 197 7.03 -8.01 -9.81
N THR A 198 7.13 -8.66 -8.64
CA THR A 198 8.03 -8.28 -7.53
C THR A 198 8.90 -9.47 -7.10
N TYR A 199 10.04 -9.20 -6.46
CA TYR A 199 10.99 -10.26 -6.10
C TYR A 199 11.55 -10.09 -4.68
N PHE A 200 11.30 -11.10 -3.83
CA PHE A 200 11.56 -11.08 -2.39
C PHE A 200 12.60 -12.13 -1.90
N PRO A 201 13.76 -12.33 -2.56
CA PRO A 201 14.68 -13.43 -2.23
C PRO A 201 15.42 -13.32 -0.89
N LYS A 202 15.40 -12.16 -0.21
CA LYS A 202 16.18 -11.89 1.02
C LYS A 202 15.33 -11.69 2.28
N ILE A 203 14.01 -11.81 2.19
CA ILE A 203 13.08 -11.71 3.32
C ILE A 203 12.12 -12.92 3.30
N LYS A 204 11.91 -13.56 4.46
CA LYS A 204 10.81 -14.52 4.60
C LYS A 204 9.49 -13.76 4.74
N VAL A 205 8.54 -14.01 3.86
CA VAL A 205 7.14 -13.60 4.05
C VAL A 205 6.38 -14.80 4.60
N ASP A 206 5.65 -14.60 5.69
CA ASP A 206 4.96 -15.65 6.46
C ASP A 206 3.49 -15.27 6.63
N VAL A 207 2.67 -15.51 5.60
CA VAL A 207 1.27 -15.08 5.57
C VAL A 207 0.38 -16.07 6.33
N LYS A 208 -0.53 -15.54 7.15
CA LYS A 208 -1.41 -16.29 8.05
C LYS A 208 -2.84 -15.78 7.89
N THR A 209 -3.72 -16.67 7.44
CA THR A 209 -5.15 -16.48 7.59
C THR A 209 -5.47 -16.29 9.09
N TYR A 210 -6.42 -15.41 9.38
CA TYR A 210 -6.88 -15.11 10.73
C TYR A 210 -7.26 -16.37 11.52
N GLN A 211 -7.08 -16.31 12.83
CA GLN A 211 -7.30 -17.40 13.77
C GLN A 211 -8.12 -16.89 14.94
N LEU A 212 -9.07 -17.70 15.42
CA LEU A 212 -9.91 -17.37 16.58
C LEU A 212 -9.11 -17.38 17.90
N SER A 213 -7.99 -18.11 17.93
CA SER A 213 -7.04 -18.07 19.04
C SER A 213 -6.30 -16.73 19.07
N PRO A 214 -6.15 -16.08 20.24
CA PRO A 214 -5.35 -14.88 20.36
C PRO A 214 -3.87 -15.15 20.09
N MET A 215 -3.21 -14.17 19.49
CA MET A 215 -1.78 -14.16 19.22
C MET A 215 -1.09 -13.37 20.33
N THR A 216 0.07 -13.81 20.80
CA THR A 216 0.78 -13.14 21.90
C THR A 216 2.28 -13.08 21.64
N ASP A 217 2.89 -11.98 22.05
CA ASP A 217 4.34 -11.82 22.14
C ASP A 217 4.76 -11.16 23.47
N ASP A 218 5.97 -10.59 23.50
CA ASP A 218 6.56 -9.88 24.63
C ASP A 218 5.92 -8.50 24.91
N VAL A 219 5.12 -7.95 24.00
CA VAL A 219 4.60 -6.58 24.05
C VAL A 219 3.08 -6.55 24.19
N MET A 220 2.35 -7.41 23.48
CA MET A 220 0.88 -7.43 23.53
C MET A 220 0.26 -8.81 23.25
N THR A 221 -1.05 -8.91 23.52
CA THR A 221 -1.95 -9.95 23.02
C THR A 221 -2.90 -9.32 21.99
N VAL A 222 -3.10 -9.98 20.85
CA VAL A 222 -3.99 -9.55 19.76
C VAL A 222 -5.05 -10.63 19.50
N TRP A 223 -6.32 -10.26 19.65
CA TRP A 223 -7.47 -11.08 19.27
C TRP A 223 -7.98 -10.63 17.90
N GLN A 224 -8.40 -11.60 17.07
CA GLN A 224 -8.94 -11.36 15.74
C GLN A 224 -10.44 -11.58 15.78
N VAL A 225 -11.20 -10.52 15.56
CA VAL A 225 -12.66 -10.48 15.61
C VAL A 225 -13.18 -10.51 14.16
N PRO A 226 -13.55 -11.69 13.62
CA PRO A 226 -14.24 -11.76 12.34
C PRO A 226 -15.65 -11.16 12.48
N ILE A 227 -16.01 -10.32 11.51
CA ILE A 227 -17.29 -9.65 11.40
C ILE A 227 -17.81 -9.96 9.99
N ARG A 228 -19.08 -10.39 9.88
CA ARG A 228 -19.67 -10.83 8.61
C ARG A 228 -20.94 -10.04 8.29
N ALA A 229 -20.96 -9.44 7.10
CA ALA A 229 -22.18 -8.89 6.51
C ALA A 229 -23.22 -9.99 6.25
N PRO A 230 -24.53 -9.67 6.22
CA PRO A 230 -25.57 -10.57 5.74
C PRO A 230 -25.30 -11.03 4.29
N ASP A 231 -25.69 -12.26 3.96
CA ASP A 231 -25.45 -12.80 2.62
C ASP A 231 -26.46 -12.24 1.59
N ARG A 232 -25.97 -11.35 0.73
CA ARG A 232 -26.74 -10.76 -0.39
C ARG A 232 -27.23 -11.77 -1.43
N SER A 233 -26.79 -13.04 -1.38
CA SER A 233 -27.17 -14.06 -2.36
C SER A 233 -28.50 -14.78 -2.08
N SER A 234 -29.19 -14.47 -0.98
CA SER A 234 -30.52 -15.00 -0.66
C SER A 234 -31.66 -14.09 -1.19
N PRO A 235 -32.37 -14.44 -2.27
CA PRO A 235 -33.44 -13.60 -2.81
C PRO A 235 -34.79 -13.93 -2.16
N GLY A 236 -35.47 -12.92 -1.61
CA GLY A 236 -36.91 -13.00 -1.31
C GLY A 236 -37.33 -13.31 0.13
N GLY A 237 -36.78 -12.60 1.12
CA GLY A 237 -37.29 -12.58 2.51
C GLY A 237 -38.44 -11.59 2.74
N GLY A 238 -39.34 -11.40 1.77
CA GLY A 238 -40.37 -10.35 1.81
C GLY A 238 -41.50 -10.66 2.80
N LEU A 239 -41.59 -9.90 3.90
CA LEU A 239 -42.65 -10.00 4.90
C LEU A 239 -43.99 -9.46 4.36
N SER A 240 -44.68 -10.24 3.54
CA SER A 240 -46.08 -9.97 3.20
C SER A 240 -47.00 -10.43 4.32
N HIS A 241 -47.61 -9.49 5.05
CA HIS A 241 -48.70 -9.79 5.98
C HIS A 241 -49.85 -10.49 5.25
N ARG A 242 -50.24 -11.67 5.73
CA ARG A 242 -51.56 -12.26 5.49
C ARG A 242 -52.08 -12.90 6.78
N GLU A 243 -53.21 -12.39 7.24
CA GLU A 243 -54.00 -13.01 8.30
C GLU A 243 -54.68 -14.28 7.77
N GLY A 244 -54.83 -15.30 8.61
CA GLY A 244 -55.31 -16.62 8.18
C GLY A 244 -55.49 -17.60 9.35
N SER A 245 -56.55 -17.41 10.13
CA SER A 245 -56.86 -18.16 11.36
C SER A 245 -56.87 -19.69 11.24
N ARG A 246 -56.29 -20.40 12.22
CA ARG A 246 -56.99 -21.32 13.17
C ARG A 246 -56.00 -22.03 14.13
N SER A 247 -56.52 -22.55 15.23
CA SER A 247 -55.82 -23.11 16.41
C SER A 247 -56.31 -24.56 16.70
N PRO A 248 -55.89 -25.28 17.76
CA PRO A 248 -54.61 -25.30 18.51
C PRO A 248 -54.09 -26.77 18.73
N ASP A 249 -53.17 -26.96 19.69
CA ASP A 249 -52.77 -28.23 20.37
C ASP A 249 -51.97 -29.29 19.54
N HIS A 250 -51.15 -30.20 20.07
CA HIS A 250 -50.85 -30.61 21.47
C HIS A 250 -49.33 -30.93 21.66
N ASP A 251 -48.79 -30.48 22.80
CA ASP A 251 -47.90 -31.14 23.80
C ASP A 251 -46.78 -32.19 23.46
N LEU A 252 -45.87 -32.34 24.44
CA LEU A 252 -44.91 -33.42 24.75
C LEU A 252 -43.48 -33.43 24.17
N SER A 253 -42.55 -33.44 25.12
CA SER A 253 -41.14 -33.88 25.07
C SER A 253 -40.92 -34.86 26.26
N PRO A 254 -39.71 -35.35 26.64
CA PRO A 254 -38.43 -35.52 25.94
C PRO A 254 -37.81 -36.94 26.12
N ARG A 255 -36.70 -37.25 25.40
CA ARG A 255 -35.53 -38.16 25.71
C ARG A 255 -34.90 -38.62 24.37
N ALA A 256 -33.58 -38.62 24.10
CA ALA A 256 -32.35 -38.96 24.84
C ALA A 256 -32.06 -40.48 24.95
N ILE A 257 -30.92 -40.96 24.38
CA ILE A 257 -29.96 -41.97 24.91
C ILE A 257 -28.95 -42.51 23.86
N SER A 258 -27.67 -42.64 24.27
CA SER A 258 -26.53 -43.47 23.77
C SER A 258 -26.09 -43.58 22.29
N SER A 259 -24.77 -43.47 22.07
CA SER A 259 -24.00 -44.16 21.02
C SER A 259 -23.73 -45.64 21.38
N PRO A 260 -23.27 -46.54 20.47
CA PRO A 260 -21.81 -46.77 20.38
C PRO A 260 -21.22 -47.33 19.05
N SER A 261 -19.87 -47.32 18.98
CA SER A 261 -18.94 -48.29 18.35
C SER A 261 -19.07 -48.82 16.88
N GLN A 262 -18.10 -48.41 16.05
CA GLN A 262 -17.15 -49.23 15.26
C GLN A 262 -17.60 -50.43 14.37
N SER A 263 -17.42 -50.27 13.04
CA SER A 263 -16.70 -51.14 12.05
C SER A 263 -16.65 -52.69 12.20
N PRO A 264 -16.75 -53.51 11.11
CA PRO A 264 -15.84 -53.36 9.95
C PRO A 264 -16.29 -53.80 8.52
N LEU A 265 -15.38 -53.51 7.58
CA LEU A 265 -15.19 -53.92 6.16
C LEU A 265 -15.84 -55.22 5.63
N VAL A 266 -16.45 -55.14 4.43
CA VAL A 266 -16.55 -56.26 3.44
C VAL A 266 -16.37 -55.72 2.00
N ARG A 267 -15.77 -56.53 1.10
CA ARG A 267 -15.54 -56.24 -0.34
C ARG A 267 -16.69 -56.76 -1.23
N ARG A 268 -16.83 -56.22 -2.46
CA ARG A 268 -17.16 -57.04 -3.65
C ARG A 268 -16.68 -56.42 -4.97
N ASN A 269 -16.23 -57.28 -5.89
CA ASN A 269 -15.86 -56.95 -7.29
C ASN A 269 -16.87 -57.61 -8.25
N SER A 270 -16.96 -57.12 -9.50
CA SER A 270 -17.60 -57.85 -10.62
C SER A 270 -17.00 -57.47 -12.00
N SER A 271 -15.97 -58.23 -12.40
CA SER A 271 -15.72 -58.84 -13.73
C SER A 271 -16.21 -58.21 -15.07
N GLY A 272 -15.31 -58.21 -16.06
CA GLY A 272 -15.53 -58.04 -17.51
C GLY A 272 -14.33 -57.33 -18.17
N VAL A 273 -13.31 -57.95 -18.79
CA VAL A 273 -13.25 -58.94 -19.90
C VAL A 273 -13.79 -58.32 -21.21
N SER A 274 -13.00 -58.10 -22.27
CA SER A 274 -11.53 -58.24 -22.52
C SER A 274 -11.11 -57.23 -23.66
N ASP A 275 -10.11 -57.33 -24.55
CA ASP A 275 -9.16 -58.38 -25.00
C ASP A 275 -8.00 -57.80 -25.87
N ILE A 276 -7.06 -58.67 -26.29
CA ILE A 276 -6.02 -58.55 -27.36
C ILE A 276 -4.83 -57.58 -27.17
N ASP A 277 -3.63 -58.17 -27.12
CA ASP A 277 -2.32 -57.52 -27.27
C ASP A 277 -1.83 -57.47 -28.73
N SER A 278 -0.87 -56.58 -29.03
CA SER A 278 0.11 -56.80 -30.09
C SER A 278 1.42 -56.05 -29.81
N GLU A 279 2.55 -56.76 -29.85
CA GLU A 279 3.89 -56.21 -29.59
C GLU A 279 4.56 -55.71 -30.88
N SER A 280 5.42 -54.70 -30.76
CA SER A 280 6.57 -54.51 -31.64
C SER A 280 7.66 -53.66 -30.98
N ASP A 281 8.84 -54.24 -30.81
CA ASP A 281 10.07 -53.52 -30.47
C ASP A 281 10.60 -52.76 -31.69
N ASP A 282 11.11 -51.54 -31.49
CA ASP A 282 12.51 -51.26 -31.79
C ASP A 282 13.00 -50.02 -31.00
N SER A 283 14.28 -49.69 -31.15
CA SER A 283 15.10 -49.17 -30.07
C SER A 283 15.92 -47.95 -30.49
N ASN A 284 15.88 -46.86 -29.69
CA ASN A 284 17.09 -46.24 -29.10
C ASN A 284 16.82 -44.95 -28.29
N ARG A 285 17.16 -45.02 -26.99
CA ARG A 285 18.17 -44.15 -26.35
C ARG A 285 18.08 -42.61 -26.54
N SER A 286 17.50 -41.93 -25.54
CA SER A 286 18.34 -41.24 -24.54
C SER A 286 17.52 -40.85 -23.29
N THR A 287 18.18 -40.81 -22.13
CA THR A 287 17.53 -40.56 -20.83
C THR A 287 17.69 -39.11 -20.37
N SER A 288 16.62 -38.54 -19.81
CA SER A 288 16.66 -37.30 -19.03
C SER A 288 15.53 -37.32 -17.99
N PRO A 289 15.82 -37.13 -16.68
CA PRO A 289 14.88 -37.43 -15.62
C PRO A 289 13.77 -36.38 -15.46
N ARG A 290 12.60 -36.62 -16.08
CA ARG A 290 11.37 -35.84 -15.84
C ARG A 290 10.71 -36.22 -14.50
N ASN A 291 11.31 -35.79 -13.38
CA ASN A 291 10.64 -35.79 -12.08
C ASN A 291 10.03 -34.40 -11.78
N SER A 292 8.97 -34.05 -12.52
CA SER A 292 8.07 -32.95 -12.15
C SER A 292 6.95 -33.48 -11.25
N PRO A 293 6.85 -33.05 -9.97
CA PRO A 293 5.76 -33.50 -9.09
C PRO A 293 4.39 -33.15 -9.70
N LYS A 294 3.46 -34.11 -9.70
CA LYS A 294 2.09 -33.90 -10.20
C LYS A 294 1.42 -32.78 -9.39
N ALA A 295 1.17 -31.64 -10.03
CA ALA A 295 0.53 -30.50 -9.39
C ALA A 295 -0.87 -30.89 -8.89
N LYS A 296 -1.05 -30.91 -7.57
CA LYS A 296 -2.38 -31.05 -6.98
C LYS A 296 -3.22 -29.85 -7.42
N ARG A 297 -4.35 -30.09 -8.11
CA ARG A 297 -5.35 -29.05 -8.37
C ARG A 297 -5.81 -28.47 -7.03
N ARG A 298 -5.32 -27.28 -6.68
CA ARG A 298 -5.88 -26.51 -5.57
C ARG A 298 -7.35 -26.26 -5.87
N LYS A 299 -8.22 -26.41 -4.86
CA LYS A 299 -9.49 -25.69 -4.89
C LYS A 299 -9.16 -24.20 -4.90
N THR A 300 -9.69 -23.48 -5.87
CA THR A 300 -9.76 -22.01 -5.83
C THR A 300 -10.75 -21.64 -4.73
N SER A 301 -10.27 -21.09 -3.63
CA SER A 301 -11.12 -20.36 -2.69
C SER A 301 -11.65 -19.12 -3.40
N GLN A 302 -12.95 -18.87 -3.31
CA GLN A 302 -13.53 -17.62 -3.80
C GLN A 302 -13.14 -16.48 -2.84
N ARG A 303 -13.19 -15.24 -3.30
CA ARG A 303 -13.16 -14.06 -2.41
C ARG A 303 -14.37 -14.06 -1.48
N ASP A 304 -14.21 -13.44 -0.32
CA ASP A 304 -15.22 -13.36 0.73
C ASP A 304 -15.51 -11.88 1.02
N ASP A 305 -16.26 -11.25 0.11
CA ASP A 305 -16.62 -9.82 0.18
C ASP A 305 -17.39 -9.49 1.48
N SER A 306 -17.98 -10.51 2.13
CA SER A 306 -18.75 -10.38 3.38
C SER A 306 -17.89 -10.25 4.64
N LEU A 307 -16.58 -10.48 4.59
CA LEU A 307 -15.73 -10.62 5.77
C LEU A 307 -14.84 -9.41 6.04
N VAL A 308 -14.88 -8.93 7.28
CA VAL A 308 -13.94 -7.97 7.86
C VAL A 308 -13.31 -8.57 9.11
N ILE A 309 -12.00 -8.39 9.30
CA ILE A 309 -11.30 -8.72 10.55
C ILE A 309 -11.06 -7.42 11.31
N SER A 310 -11.70 -7.25 12.46
CA SER A 310 -11.32 -6.24 13.46
C SER A 310 -10.34 -6.82 14.47
N TYR A 311 -9.57 -5.98 15.14
CA TYR A 311 -8.52 -6.38 16.06
C TYR A 311 -8.71 -5.75 17.44
N ILE A 312 -8.60 -6.56 18.49
CA ILE A 312 -8.54 -6.09 19.87
C ILE A 312 -7.13 -6.37 20.38
N CYS A 313 -6.46 -5.38 20.94
CA CYS A 313 -5.03 -5.42 21.27
C CYS A 313 -4.81 -4.98 22.72
N LYS A 314 -4.38 -5.90 23.59
CA LYS A 314 -4.08 -5.62 25.00
C LYS A 314 -2.58 -5.65 25.23
N LEU A 315 -2.00 -4.56 25.73
CA LEU A 315 -0.56 -4.54 26.07
C LEU A 315 -0.27 -5.48 27.26
N LYS A 316 0.98 -5.91 27.42
CA LYS A 316 1.40 -6.55 28.67
C LYS A 316 1.41 -5.52 29.82
N PRO A 317 1.05 -5.89 31.06
CA PRO A 317 1.18 -5.01 32.21
C PRO A 317 2.62 -4.50 32.37
N ARG A 318 2.75 -3.19 32.61
CA ARG A 318 4.05 -2.54 32.80
C ARG A 318 4.47 -2.69 34.26
N LYS A 319 5.63 -3.29 34.50
CA LYS A 319 6.18 -3.40 35.86
C LYS A 319 6.49 -2.04 36.46
N GLY A 320 6.25 -1.92 37.76
CA GLY A 320 6.53 -0.73 38.56
C GLY A 320 7.92 -0.11 38.33
N ARG A 321 7.98 1.22 38.22
CA ARG A 321 9.27 1.94 38.15
C ARG A 321 9.92 1.92 39.53
N PHE A 322 11.19 1.53 39.56
CA PHE A 322 12.02 1.68 40.77
C PHE A 322 12.41 3.16 40.94
N LEU A 323 12.09 3.72 42.11
CA LEU A 323 12.28 5.12 42.49
C LEU A 323 13.74 5.35 42.92
N SER A 324 14.65 5.28 41.95
CA SER A 324 16.11 5.37 42.17
C SER A 324 16.55 6.60 42.96
N GLU A 325 15.88 7.74 42.77
CA GLU A 325 16.18 9.00 43.47
C GLU A 325 15.77 8.95 44.94
N LYS A 326 14.54 8.50 45.26
CA LYS A 326 14.10 8.26 46.64
C LYS A 326 15.02 7.25 47.34
N ALA A 327 15.29 6.11 46.68
CA ALA A 327 16.17 5.08 47.23
C ALA A 327 17.58 5.63 47.54
N LEU A 328 18.13 6.49 46.69
CA LEU A 328 19.42 7.14 46.93
C LEU A 328 19.38 8.12 48.11
N MET A 329 18.30 8.92 48.22
CA MET A 329 18.08 9.84 49.35
C MET A 329 17.94 9.10 50.69
N ASP A 330 17.23 7.97 50.70
CA ASP A 330 17.07 7.11 51.89
C ASP A 330 18.33 6.27 52.21
N GLY A 331 19.41 6.45 51.45
CA GLY A 331 20.75 5.86 51.68
C GLY A 331 20.96 4.47 51.05
N ILE A 332 20.02 3.99 50.24
CA ILE A 332 20.08 2.65 49.63
C ILE A 332 21.06 2.67 48.45
N LYS A 333 22.24 2.11 48.67
CA LYS A 333 23.28 2.00 47.64
C LYS A 333 22.87 1.03 46.52
N PRO A 334 23.10 1.36 45.23
CA PRO A 334 22.92 0.44 44.12
C PRO A 334 23.70 -0.87 44.32
N GLY A 335 23.04 -2.00 44.06
CA GLY A 335 23.62 -3.33 44.29
C GLY A 335 22.58 -4.31 44.81
N VAL A 336 22.96 -5.12 45.81
CA VAL A 336 22.14 -6.21 46.39
C VAL A 336 20.75 -5.71 46.81
N TRP A 337 20.66 -4.64 47.60
CA TRP A 337 19.38 -4.15 48.13
C TRP A 337 18.40 -3.71 47.04
N VAL A 338 18.88 -2.98 46.02
CA VAL A 338 18.09 -2.62 44.84
C VAL A 338 17.67 -3.86 44.03
N SER A 339 18.48 -4.92 44.04
CA SER A 339 18.14 -6.20 43.40
C SER A 339 17.04 -6.95 44.16
N GLU A 340 17.09 -7.00 45.49
CA GLU A 340 16.05 -7.65 46.30
C GLU A 340 14.71 -6.91 46.22
N LEU A 341 14.70 -5.58 46.39
CA LEU A 341 13.49 -4.78 46.23
C LEU A 341 12.83 -5.04 44.87
N LYS A 342 13.62 -5.08 43.78
CA LYS A 342 13.14 -5.36 42.41
C LYS A 342 12.64 -6.78 42.16
N LYS A 343 12.91 -7.75 43.05
CA LYS A 343 12.29 -9.08 43.03
C LYS A 343 10.95 -9.12 43.76
N GLY A 344 10.59 -8.05 44.49
CA GLY A 344 9.49 -8.07 45.47
C GLY A 344 9.93 -8.56 46.85
N ASN A 345 11.24 -8.62 47.14
CA ASN A 345 11.75 -9.02 48.44
C ASN A 345 11.98 -7.80 49.34
N GLN A 346 11.56 -7.90 50.60
CA GLN A 346 12.02 -7.02 51.68
C GLN A 346 13.54 -7.20 51.89
N ALA A 347 14.24 -6.13 52.27
CA ALA A 347 15.68 -6.18 52.54
C ALA A 347 16.03 -5.48 53.87
N THR A 348 17.14 -5.89 54.48
CA THR A 348 17.69 -5.26 55.70
C THR A 348 19.02 -4.59 55.37
N LEU A 349 19.12 -3.30 55.65
CA LEU A 349 20.32 -2.50 55.41
C LEU A 349 21.39 -2.73 56.48
N PRO A 350 22.67 -2.39 56.22
CA PRO A 350 23.77 -2.53 57.19
C PRO A 350 23.61 -1.67 58.47
N ASP A 351 22.69 -0.71 58.48
CA ASP A 351 22.32 0.11 59.63
C ASP A 351 21.14 -0.48 60.44
N GLY A 352 20.66 -1.67 60.07
CA GLY A 352 19.55 -2.37 60.72
C GLY A 352 18.16 -1.97 60.23
N ARG A 353 18.02 -0.95 59.37
CA ARG A 353 16.73 -0.57 58.80
C ARG A 353 16.20 -1.65 57.86
N ILE A 354 14.92 -1.96 57.97
CA ILE A 354 14.19 -2.86 57.05
C ILE A 354 13.46 -1.99 56.02
N ILE A 355 13.51 -2.40 54.74
CA ILE A 355 12.99 -1.64 53.59
C ILE A 355 12.13 -2.53 52.68
N ASN A 356 10.96 -2.03 52.29
CA ASN A 356 9.95 -2.80 51.56
C ASN A 356 9.91 -2.42 50.06
N PRO A 357 9.56 -3.34 49.14
CA PRO A 357 9.43 -3.02 47.72
C PRO A 357 8.48 -1.86 47.43
N GLU A 358 7.31 -1.82 48.09
CA GLU A 358 6.28 -0.78 47.92
C GLU A 358 6.74 0.64 48.26
N ASP A 359 7.76 0.79 49.11
CA ASP A 359 8.34 2.11 49.42
C ASP A 359 9.14 2.68 48.25
N TYR A 360 9.65 1.83 47.35
CA TYR A 360 10.64 2.19 46.31
C TYR A 360 10.24 1.75 44.89
N ILE A 361 9.06 1.17 44.71
CA ILE A 361 8.56 0.69 43.42
C ILE A 361 7.10 1.13 43.26
N GLU A 362 6.82 1.89 42.19
CA GLU A 362 5.45 2.26 41.81
C GLU A 362 4.58 1.01 41.58
N PRO A 363 3.25 1.04 41.80
CA PRO A 363 2.38 -0.06 41.44
C PRO A 363 2.49 -0.48 39.97
N ASP A 364 2.37 -1.78 39.70
CA ASP A 364 2.28 -2.31 38.33
C ASP A 364 1.13 -1.65 37.57
N THR A 365 1.40 -1.10 36.38
CA THR A 365 0.38 -0.47 35.55
C THR A 365 -0.30 -1.54 34.67
N PRO A 366 -1.65 -1.68 34.71
CA PRO A 366 -2.36 -2.53 33.75
C PRO A 366 -2.00 -2.17 32.30
N GLY A 367 -1.88 -3.18 31.44
CA GLY A 367 -1.59 -2.96 30.03
C GLY A 367 -2.86 -2.47 29.31
N PRO A 368 -2.90 -1.25 28.77
CA PRO A 368 -4.10 -0.70 28.15
C PRO A 368 -4.53 -1.52 26.93
N VAL A 369 -5.83 -1.45 26.64
CA VAL A 369 -6.42 -2.01 25.42
C VAL A 369 -6.57 -0.93 24.36
N PHE A 370 -6.26 -1.25 23.12
CA PHE A 370 -6.74 -0.51 21.96
C PHE A 370 -7.48 -1.43 21.00
N ILE A 371 -8.44 -0.88 20.25
CA ILE A 371 -9.24 -1.63 19.27
C ILE A 371 -9.04 -0.98 17.90
N VAL A 372 -8.88 -1.80 16.86
CA VAL A 372 -8.88 -1.36 15.46
C VAL A 372 -10.08 -2.01 14.78
N VAL A 373 -11.05 -1.19 14.36
CA VAL A 373 -12.30 -1.62 13.73
C VAL A 373 -12.40 -1.09 12.31
N GLU A 374 -12.84 -1.93 11.37
CA GLU A 374 -13.30 -1.49 10.05
C GLU A 374 -14.80 -1.78 9.91
N CYS A 375 -15.54 -0.79 9.41
CA CYS A 375 -16.95 -0.91 9.05
C CYS A 375 -17.08 -0.23 7.67
N PRO A 376 -16.94 -0.99 6.57
CA PRO A 376 -16.64 -0.40 5.26
C PRO A 376 -17.86 0.18 4.54
N ASP A 377 -19.05 -0.29 4.87
CA ASP A 377 -20.33 0.13 4.29
C ASP A 377 -21.48 -0.22 5.27
N GLU A 378 -22.72 0.07 4.85
CA GLU A 378 -23.91 -0.04 5.71
C GLU A 378 -24.26 -1.48 6.10
N ASP A 379 -23.95 -2.49 5.28
CA ASP A 379 -24.25 -3.90 5.57
C ASP A 379 -23.52 -4.40 6.84
N PHE A 380 -22.39 -3.77 7.15
CA PHE A 380 -21.55 -4.10 8.31
C PHE A 380 -21.98 -3.40 9.60
N ILE A 381 -22.88 -2.40 9.55
CA ILE A 381 -23.30 -1.66 10.76
C ILE A 381 -23.92 -2.60 11.80
N VAL A 382 -24.89 -3.43 11.41
CA VAL A 382 -25.51 -4.39 12.35
C VAL A 382 -24.48 -5.43 12.85
N PRO A 383 -23.69 -6.11 11.99
CA PRO A 383 -22.61 -7.01 12.41
C PRO A 383 -21.54 -6.42 13.34
N VAL A 384 -21.12 -5.17 13.14
CA VAL A 384 -20.13 -4.49 14.01
C VAL A 384 -20.78 -4.13 15.34
N THR A 385 -21.93 -3.44 15.29
CA THR A 385 -22.56 -2.87 16.49
C THR A 385 -23.17 -3.91 17.44
N THR A 386 -23.43 -5.13 16.95
CA THR A 386 -23.92 -6.27 17.75
C THR A 386 -22.81 -7.28 18.13
N ASN A 387 -21.55 -7.03 17.78
CA ASN A 387 -20.48 -8.02 17.97
C ASN A 387 -20.18 -8.31 19.44
N SER A 388 -20.44 -9.55 19.88
CA SER A 388 -20.30 -9.97 21.28
C SER A 388 -18.86 -10.00 21.82
N GLN A 389 -17.83 -9.99 20.96
CA GLN A 389 -16.44 -9.85 21.41
C GLN A 389 -16.08 -8.39 21.71
N ILE A 390 -16.59 -7.44 20.91
CA ILE A 390 -16.34 -6.01 21.12
C ILE A 390 -17.21 -5.46 22.26
N ALA A 391 -18.44 -5.97 22.40
CA ALA A 391 -19.34 -5.61 23.49
C ALA A 391 -18.78 -5.86 24.91
N LYS A 392 -17.77 -6.74 25.06
CA LYS A 392 -17.03 -6.94 26.31
C LYS A 392 -16.20 -5.73 26.77
N TYR A 393 -15.97 -4.76 25.88
CA TYR A 393 -15.20 -3.54 26.11
C TYR A 393 -16.08 -2.29 26.16
N GLN A 394 -17.39 -2.50 26.33
CA GLN A 394 -18.43 -1.48 26.41
C GLN A 394 -19.08 -1.47 27.80
N ASP A 395 -20.19 -0.76 27.98
CA ASP A 395 -20.93 -0.70 29.26
C ASP A 395 -21.25 -2.08 29.84
N GLY A 396 -20.89 -2.29 31.11
CA GLY A 396 -20.97 -3.58 31.80
C GLY A 396 -19.84 -4.56 31.46
N GLY A 397 -18.85 -4.14 30.67
CA GLY A 397 -17.72 -4.94 30.20
C GLY A 397 -16.61 -5.21 31.23
N GLU A 398 -15.66 -6.06 30.83
CA GLU A 398 -14.54 -6.52 31.66
C GLU A 398 -13.43 -5.47 31.80
N GLU A 399 -13.23 -4.62 30.78
CA GLU A 399 -12.15 -3.63 30.69
C GLU A 399 -12.49 -2.56 29.65
N ARG A 400 -12.14 -1.29 29.87
CA ARG A 400 -12.34 -0.21 28.87
C ARG A 400 -11.09 -0.03 27.97
N PRO A 401 -11.27 0.23 26.67
CA PRO A 401 -10.16 0.56 25.78
C PRO A 401 -9.70 2.00 26.00
N ALA A 402 -8.39 2.23 25.95
CA ALA A 402 -7.83 3.58 25.99
C ALA A 402 -8.08 4.35 24.67
N ILE A 403 -8.32 3.63 23.57
CA ILE A 403 -8.64 4.17 22.24
C ILE A 403 -9.28 3.12 21.33
N VAL A 404 -10.26 3.53 20.54
CA VAL A 404 -10.80 2.79 19.39
C VAL A 404 -10.43 3.53 18.10
N VAL A 405 -9.84 2.82 17.15
CA VAL A 405 -9.41 3.35 15.84
C VAL A 405 -10.35 2.81 14.77
N HIS A 406 -11.05 3.72 14.09
CA HIS A 406 -12.10 3.45 13.13
C HIS A 406 -11.59 3.68 11.70
N PHE A 407 -11.43 2.60 10.93
CA PHE A 407 -11.27 2.65 9.47
C PHE A 407 -12.69 2.57 8.88
N THR A 408 -13.41 3.69 8.84
CA THR A 408 -14.87 3.70 8.63
C THR A 408 -15.31 4.96 7.87
N PRO A 409 -15.90 4.84 6.67
CA PRO A 409 -16.33 5.99 5.86
C PRO A 409 -17.34 6.90 6.56
N VAL A 410 -17.39 8.17 6.17
CA VAL A 410 -18.17 9.20 6.87
C VAL A 410 -19.68 8.90 6.87
N GLY A 411 -20.22 8.30 5.80
CA GLY A 411 -21.61 7.87 5.74
C GLY A 411 -21.96 6.82 6.81
N VAL A 412 -21.04 5.89 7.07
CA VAL A 412 -21.17 4.88 8.14
C VAL A 412 -21.00 5.51 9.52
N VAL A 413 -20.03 6.43 9.69
CA VAL A 413 -19.85 7.17 10.94
C VAL A 413 -21.09 7.99 11.30
N ASN A 414 -21.74 8.62 10.32
CA ASN A 414 -22.93 9.45 10.55
C ASN A 414 -24.21 8.63 10.83
N ASN A 415 -24.18 7.31 10.70
CA ASN A 415 -25.36 6.48 10.97
C ASN A 415 -25.68 6.43 12.47
N THR A 416 -26.97 6.66 12.81
CA THR A 416 -27.46 6.70 14.20
C THR A 416 -27.14 5.45 15.02
N GLN A 417 -27.19 4.25 14.42
CA GLN A 417 -26.85 3.01 15.12
C GLN A 417 -25.35 2.87 15.40
N TYR A 418 -24.51 3.36 14.47
CA TYR A 418 -23.05 3.38 14.67
C TYR A 418 -22.65 4.40 15.74
N GLN A 419 -23.27 5.59 15.72
CA GLN A 419 -23.12 6.59 16.79
C GLN A 419 -23.60 6.08 18.15
N GLU A 420 -24.73 5.37 18.22
CA GLU A 420 -25.22 4.80 19.48
C GLU A 420 -24.25 3.75 20.04
N TRP A 421 -23.70 2.90 19.16
CA TRP A 421 -22.67 1.93 19.54
C TRP A 421 -21.36 2.58 19.99
N ILE A 422 -20.96 3.74 19.44
CA ILE A 422 -19.81 4.51 19.91
C ILE A 422 -20.01 4.97 21.37
N ARG A 423 -21.21 5.42 21.76
CA ARG A 423 -21.48 5.93 23.14
C ARG A 423 -21.13 4.91 24.20
N ARG A 424 -21.37 3.63 23.89
CA ARG A 424 -21.25 2.51 24.81
C ARG A 424 -19.82 2.16 25.22
N PHE A 425 -18.80 2.81 24.64
CA PHE A 425 -17.43 2.73 25.14
C PHE A 425 -17.14 3.70 26.31
N GLY A 426 -18.07 4.59 26.66
CA GLY A 426 -17.95 5.55 27.75
C GLY A 426 -17.09 6.78 27.42
N PRO A 427 -17.10 7.81 28.29
CA PRO A 427 -16.49 9.11 28.01
C PRO A 427 -14.95 9.13 28.05
N ASP A 428 -14.34 8.11 28.68
CA ASP A 428 -12.89 8.04 28.89
C ASP A 428 -12.16 7.62 27.60
N THR A 429 -12.81 6.78 26.80
CA THR A 429 -12.31 6.20 25.54
C THR A 429 -12.06 7.27 24.48
N GLU A 430 -10.88 7.29 23.89
CA GLU A 430 -10.61 8.08 22.68
C GLU A 430 -11.18 7.40 21.43
N HIS A 431 -11.81 8.14 20.51
CA HIS A 431 -12.23 7.62 19.22
C HIS A 431 -11.48 8.29 18.05
N LEU A 432 -10.62 7.54 17.37
CA LEU A 432 -9.79 8.01 16.26
C LEU A 432 -10.37 7.57 14.91
N PHE A 433 -10.78 8.51 14.08
CA PHE A 433 -11.37 8.24 12.76
C PHE A 433 -10.35 8.44 11.64
N LEU A 434 -10.07 7.38 10.86
CA LEU A 434 -9.23 7.42 9.67
C LEU A 434 -10.09 7.20 8.41
N ASN A 435 -10.53 8.29 7.78
CA ASN A 435 -11.48 8.29 6.66
C ASN A 435 -11.41 9.60 5.84
N GLU A 436 -12.30 9.76 4.87
CA GLU A 436 -12.36 10.90 3.96
C GLU A 436 -12.61 12.27 4.64
N ASP A 437 -13.07 12.25 5.90
CA ASP A 437 -13.33 13.42 6.75
C ASP A 437 -12.04 14.01 7.36
N THR A 438 -10.88 13.42 7.07
CA THR A 438 -9.57 13.77 7.66
C THR A 438 -8.82 14.88 6.92
N GLN A 439 -8.06 15.67 7.70
CA GLN A 439 -7.38 16.88 7.25
C GLN A 439 -5.88 16.67 7.32
N THR A 440 -5.21 16.31 6.21
CA THR A 440 -3.75 16.11 6.27
C THR A 440 -3.00 16.44 5.00
N THR A 441 -1.90 17.18 5.14
CA THR A 441 -0.76 17.03 4.23
C THR A 441 -0.09 15.70 4.51
N SER A 442 0.33 14.99 3.46
CA SER A 442 1.03 13.69 3.56
C SER A 442 2.38 13.70 2.83
N HIS A 443 2.45 14.41 1.70
CA HIS A 443 3.56 14.40 0.74
C HIS A 443 4.24 15.79 0.58
N LYS A 444 4.59 16.46 1.68
CA LYS A 444 5.13 17.83 1.68
C LYS A 444 6.33 18.02 0.75
N GLY A 445 7.20 17.03 0.58
CA GLY A 445 8.34 17.07 -0.33
C GLY A 445 7.97 17.08 -1.82
N THR A 446 6.76 16.67 -2.18
CA THR A 446 6.21 16.87 -3.54
C THR A 446 5.67 18.30 -3.67
N ALA A 447 4.88 18.77 -2.71
CA ALA A 447 4.32 20.13 -2.70
C ALA A 447 5.40 21.22 -2.66
N SER A 448 6.40 21.11 -1.78
CA SER A 448 7.56 22.02 -1.74
C SER A 448 8.35 22.02 -3.05
N LEU A 449 8.48 20.88 -3.75
CA LEU A 449 9.12 20.86 -5.07
C LEU A 449 8.25 21.58 -6.11
N GLN A 450 6.93 21.35 -6.09
CA GLN A 450 6.00 22.04 -6.97
C GLN A 450 6.04 23.57 -6.74
N ALA A 451 6.08 24.02 -5.49
CA ALA A 451 6.22 25.43 -5.14
C ALA A 451 7.52 26.05 -5.69
N CYS A 452 8.67 25.37 -5.56
CA CYS A 452 9.93 25.83 -6.19
C CYS A 452 9.81 25.91 -7.72
N LEU A 453 9.21 24.90 -8.38
CA LEU A 453 9.04 24.87 -9.84
C LEU A 453 8.03 25.91 -10.35
N HIS A 454 6.99 26.22 -9.55
CA HIS A 454 6.01 27.27 -9.83
C HIS A 454 6.66 28.65 -9.97
N THR A 455 7.72 28.95 -9.21
CA THR A 455 8.45 30.23 -9.33
C THR A 455 9.19 30.39 -10.67
N ILE A 456 9.44 29.28 -11.38
CA ILE A 456 10.06 29.26 -12.71
C ILE A 456 8.99 29.52 -13.78
N GLN A 457 7.98 28.64 -13.86
CA GLN A 457 6.94 28.70 -14.89
C GLN A 457 5.56 28.28 -14.31
N PRO A 458 4.76 29.23 -13.81
CA PRO A 458 3.48 28.96 -13.14
C PRO A 458 2.48 28.11 -13.93
N THR A 459 2.49 28.23 -15.27
CA THR A 459 1.55 27.54 -16.18
C THR A 459 1.88 26.07 -16.39
N VAL A 460 3.17 25.70 -16.41
CA VAL A 460 3.63 24.30 -16.51
C VAL A 460 3.69 23.62 -15.14
N PHE A 461 3.91 24.41 -14.09
CA PHE A 461 3.97 23.95 -12.72
C PHE A 461 2.95 24.69 -11.84
N PRO A 462 1.63 24.49 -12.04
CA PRO A 462 0.62 25.05 -11.14
C PRO A 462 0.82 24.51 -9.72
N LEU A 463 0.46 25.31 -8.71
CA LEU A 463 0.49 24.84 -7.31
C LEU A 463 -0.48 23.66 -7.14
N LEU A 464 -0.14 22.74 -6.23
CA LEU A 464 -1.02 21.64 -5.88
C LEU A 464 -2.27 22.18 -5.15
N ALA A 465 -3.41 21.58 -5.42
CA ALA A 465 -4.68 21.96 -4.82
C ALA A 465 -4.66 21.67 -3.30
N ASP A 466 -5.03 22.67 -2.50
CA ASP A 466 -5.20 22.50 -1.05
C ASP A 466 -6.54 21.82 -0.76
N ASN A 467 -6.52 20.49 -0.88
CA ASN A 467 -7.67 19.63 -0.64
C ASN A 467 -7.89 19.35 0.86
N ALA A 468 -7.24 20.07 1.77
CA ALA A 468 -7.54 19.98 3.18
C ALA A 468 -8.95 20.53 3.44
N ILE A 469 -9.84 19.69 3.97
CA ILE A 469 -11.09 20.17 4.57
C ILE A 469 -10.72 21.19 5.66
N LYS A 470 -11.50 22.27 5.82
CA LYS A 470 -11.10 23.37 6.70
C LYS A 470 -11.31 22.99 8.18
N PRO A 471 -10.39 23.35 9.10
CA PRO A 471 -10.60 23.11 10.53
C PRO A 471 -11.93 23.70 11.00
N GLY A 472 -12.78 22.86 11.63
CA GLY A 472 -14.10 23.25 12.11
C GLY A 472 -15.21 23.35 11.04
N SER A 473 -14.96 23.08 9.75
CA SER A 473 -16.05 23.08 8.74
C SER A 473 -16.91 21.81 8.74
N LEU A 474 -16.48 20.79 9.48
CA LEU A 474 -17.21 19.54 9.70
C LEU A 474 -17.84 19.56 11.10
N PRO A 475 -19.06 19.06 11.28
CA PRO A 475 -19.69 19.02 12.59
C PRO A 475 -18.86 18.15 13.57
N PRO A 476 -18.86 18.49 14.87
CA PRO A 476 -18.30 17.61 15.88
C PRO A 476 -19.17 16.36 16.00
N LEU A 477 -18.55 15.18 16.03
CA LEU A 477 -19.25 13.97 16.44
C LEU A 477 -19.64 14.09 17.93
N PRO A 478 -20.78 13.54 18.38
CA PRO A 478 -21.32 13.69 19.74
C PRO A 478 -20.50 13.04 20.87
N HIS A 479 -19.26 12.62 20.60
CA HIS A 479 -18.37 11.87 21.50
C HIS A 479 -16.96 12.45 21.52
N LYS A 480 -16.15 12.01 22.49
CA LYS A 480 -14.73 12.33 22.56
C LYS A 480 -14.01 11.69 21.36
N HIS A 481 -13.72 12.50 20.34
CA HIS A 481 -13.23 12.03 19.05
C HIS A 481 -12.06 12.87 18.53
N VAL A 482 -11.23 12.24 17.71
CA VAL A 482 -10.13 12.87 16.98
C VAL A 482 -10.20 12.39 15.52
N ARG A 483 -10.19 13.33 14.58
CA ARG A 483 -10.00 13.02 13.15
C ARG A 483 -8.50 12.78 12.93
N GLY A 484 -8.17 11.75 12.15
CA GLY A 484 -6.78 11.38 11.88
C GLY A 484 -6.01 12.44 11.11
N GLU A 485 -4.71 12.57 11.40
CA GLU A 485 -3.78 13.46 10.71
C GLU A 485 -2.45 12.70 10.52
N CYS A 486 -1.74 12.89 9.41
CA CYS A 486 -0.49 12.17 9.13
C CYS A 486 0.55 12.44 10.25
N MET A 487 1.17 11.38 10.77
CA MET A 487 2.08 11.41 11.92
C MET A 487 1.46 11.81 13.28
N LEU A 488 0.14 12.02 13.37
CA LEU A 488 -0.56 12.15 14.66
C LEU A 488 -0.28 10.91 15.51
N THR A 489 0.11 11.14 16.76
CA THR A 489 0.60 10.09 17.66
C THR A 489 -0.23 10.05 18.94
N TYR A 490 -0.56 8.85 19.41
CA TYR A 490 -1.21 8.63 20.71
C TYR A 490 -0.34 7.71 21.57
N TRP A 491 0.18 8.25 22.66
CA TRP A 491 1.10 7.59 23.58
C TRP A 491 0.32 6.74 24.59
N LEU A 492 0.32 5.41 24.41
CA LEU A 492 -0.24 4.50 25.42
C LEU A 492 0.69 4.41 26.64
N PHE A 493 2.00 4.34 26.41
CA PHE A 493 3.03 4.51 27.43
C PHE A 493 4.18 5.37 26.91
N HIS A 494 4.57 6.37 27.68
CA HIS A 494 5.87 7.04 27.55
C HIS A 494 6.65 6.89 28.86
N ARG A 495 7.92 7.29 28.85
CA ARG A 495 8.77 7.35 30.05
C ARG A 495 8.25 8.33 31.10
N ASP A 496 7.74 9.48 30.64
CA ASP A 496 7.50 10.67 31.46
C ASP A 496 6.01 11.07 31.54
N HIS A 497 5.11 10.33 30.89
CA HIS A 497 3.65 10.52 30.91
C HIS A 497 2.90 9.28 30.36
N SER A 498 1.57 9.25 30.49
CA SER A 498 0.67 8.18 30.04
C SER A 498 -0.57 8.75 29.37
N LEU A 499 -1.10 8.08 28.34
CA LEU A 499 -2.34 8.42 27.62
C LEU A 499 -2.40 9.90 27.17
N GLN A 500 -1.60 10.26 26.16
CA GLN A 500 -1.67 11.60 25.57
C GLN A 500 -1.55 11.63 24.05
N TRP A 501 -2.21 12.62 23.45
CA TRP A 501 -2.04 12.99 22.05
C TRP A 501 -0.77 13.83 21.85
N ASP A 502 -0.02 13.51 20.80
CA ASP A 502 1.17 14.24 20.36
C ASP A 502 1.02 14.62 18.89
N ARG A 503 1.17 15.93 18.64
CA ARG A 503 0.96 16.61 17.36
C ARG A 503 2.27 17.18 16.79
N SER A 504 3.38 17.05 17.51
CA SER A 504 4.69 17.65 17.17
C SER A 504 5.29 17.13 15.85
N SER A 505 4.89 15.93 15.44
CA SER A 505 5.38 15.27 14.21
C SER A 505 4.49 15.52 12.98
N ILE A 506 3.33 16.17 13.14
CA ILE A 506 2.37 16.39 12.05
C ILE A 506 2.98 17.32 10.99
N PRO A 507 2.95 16.95 9.70
CA PRO A 507 3.64 17.70 8.66
C PRO A 507 2.85 18.94 8.24
N LEU A 508 3.23 20.10 8.79
CA LEU A 508 2.86 21.39 8.21
C LEU A 508 3.35 21.49 6.75
N LEU A 509 2.54 22.12 5.91
CA LEU A 509 2.89 22.49 4.54
C LEU A 509 3.24 23.99 4.51
N ASP A 510 4.51 24.30 4.35
CA ASP A 510 4.97 25.65 4.08
C ASP A 510 5.59 25.72 2.67
N ASN A 511 4.84 26.30 1.74
CA ASN A 511 5.31 26.57 0.39
C ASN A 511 6.19 27.82 0.33
N GLU A 512 6.04 28.77 1.26
CA GLU A 512 6.89 29.95 1.33
C GLU A 512 8.28 29.62 1.89
N GLU A 513 8.40 28.81 2.96
CA GLU A 513 9.68 28.32 3.48
C GLU A 513 10.44 27.56 2.37
N ALA A 514 9.75 26.71 1.61
CA ALA A 514 10.34 25.99 0.49
C ALA A 514 10.91 26.91 -0.59
N VAL A 515 10.19 27.99 -0.94
CA VAL A 515 10.64 29.00 -1.92
C VAL A 515 11.76 29.86 -1.34
N LYS A 516 11.62 30.39 -0.12
CA LYS A 516 12.67 31.16 0.59
C LYS A 516 13.97 30.36 0.69
N GLY A 517 13.88 29.06 0.98
CA GLY A 517 15.01 28.13 1.00
C GLY A 517 15.64 27.84 -0.37
N ALA A 518 14.95 28.11 -1.48
CA ALA A 518 15.53 28.07 -2.83
C ALA A 518 16.25 29.39 -3.16
N PHE A 519 15.63 30.55 -2.87
CA PHE A 519 16.28 31.86 -3.04
C PHE A 519 17.52 32.05 -2.15
N ALA A 520 17.61 31.35 -1.02
CA ALA A 520 18.80 31.31 -0.17
C ALA A 520 20.01 30.55 -0.79
N LEU A 521 19.87 29.95 -1.98
CA LEU A 521 20.97 29.26 -2.67
C LEU A 521 21.79 30.27 -3.53
N PRO A 522 23.13 30.33 -3.38
CA PRO A 522 23.96 31.24 -4.16
C PRO A 522 23.78 31.09 -5.67
N GLY A 523 23.52 32.20 -6.37
CA GLY A 523 23.31 32.23 -7.83
C GLY A 523 21.94 31.72 -8.31
N PHE A 524 21.02 31.36 -7.41
CA PHE A 524 19.68 30.89 -7.80
C PHE A 524 18.84 31.98 -8.45
N GLU A 525 18.88 33.21 -7.93
CA GLU A 525 18.10 34.33 -8.45
C GLU A 525 18.58 34.74 -9.86
N ASP A 526 19.89 34.81 -10.08
CA ASP A 526 20.49 35.04 -11.39
C ASP A 526 20.09 33.95 -12.40
N SER A 527 20.19 32.68 -11.98
CA SER A 527 19.82 31.51 -12.80
C SER A 527 18.32 31.47 -13.12
N LEU A 528 17.48 31.93 -12.19
CA LEU A 528 16.02 32.02 -12.36
C LEU A 528 15.67 33.14 -13.36
N GLN A 529 16.39 34.25 -13.33
CA GLN A 529 16.21 35.36 -14.25
C GLN A 529 16.66 34.98 -15.68
N GLU A 530 17.87 34.40 -15.84
CA GLU A 530 18.35 33.88 -17.14
C GLU A 530 17.37 32.86 -17.75
N MET A 531 16.82 31.97 -16.92
CA MET A 531 15.83 30.99 -17.36
C MET A 531 14.51 31.64 -17.78
N LYS A 532 14.03 32.67 -17.06
CA LYS A 532 12.82 33.42 -17.43
C LYS A 532 12.99 34.20 -18.73
N GLU A 533 14.12 34.87 -18.90
CA GLU A 533 14.45 35.58 -20.16
C GLU A 533 14.51 34.60 -21.34
N THR A 534 15.13 33.43 -21.15
CA THR A 534 15.18 32.36 -22.15
C THR A 534 13.78 31.83 -22.50
N ILE A 535 12.92 31.62 -21.50
CA ILE A 535 11.53 31.17 -21.69
C ILE A 535 10.71 32.24 -22.44
N SER A 536 10.78 33.51 -22.02
CA SER A 536 10.09 34.62 -22.67
C SER A 536 10.53 34.81 -24.12
N ALA A 537 11.83 34.72 -24.41
CA ALA A 537 12.36 34.78 -25.77
C ALA A 537 11.94 33.57 -26.66
N THR A 538 11.56 32.45 -26.05
CA THR A 538 11.09 31.25 -26.77
C THR A 538 9.56 31.26 -26.98
N ILE A 539 8.79 31.85 -26.05
CA ILE A 539 7.31 31.87 -26.08
C ILE A 539 6.76 33.08 -26.85
N ALA A 540 7.55 34.13 -27.10
CA ALA A 540 7.09 35.36 -27.75
C ALA A 540 6.44 35.17 -29.15
N ASP A 541 6.73 34.07 -29.85
CA ASP A 541 6.14 33.73 -31.15
C ASP A 541 4.78 32.97 -31.05
N ASP A 542 4.39 32.47 -29.87
CA ASP A 542 3.13 31.71 -29.69
C ASP A 542 2.08 32.54 -28.93
N THR A 543 1.32 33.32 -29.70
CA THR A 543 0.26 34.21 -29.17
C THR A 543 -1.07 33.48 -28.89
N THR A 544 -1.09 32.14 -28.79
CA THR A 544 -2.35 31.39 -28.65
C THR A 544 -2.78 31.21 -27.19
N VAL A 545 -3.84 31.92 -26.78
CA VAL A 545 -4.41 31.89 -25.41
C VAL A 545 -5.36 30.69 -25.19
N SER A 546 -5.53 29.83 -26.19
CA SER A 546 -6.40 28.65 -26.16
C SER A 546 -5.65 27.40 -25.69
N PRO A 547 -6.29 26.45 -24.97
CA PRO A 547 -5.65 25.19 -24.58
C PRO A 547 -5.20 24.38 -25.81
N SER A 548 -3.89 24.20 -25.95
CA SER A 548 -3.26 23.53 -27.09
C SER A 548 -3.19 22.01 -26.89
N TYR A 549 -4.12 21.26 -27.51
CA TYR A 549 -4.08 19.80 -27.45
C TYR A 549 -3.12 19.18 -28.49
N PRO A 550 -2.31 18.15 -28.13
CA PRO A 550 -2.36 17.43 -26.85
C PRO A 550 -1.57 18.07 -25.71
N GLU A 551 -2.14 18.02 -24.50
CA GLU A 551 -1.47 18.39 -23.25
C GLU A 551 -0.91 17.13 -22.56
N VAL A 552 0.22 17.23 -21.84
CA VAL A 552 0.85 16.09 -21.15
C VAL A 552 1.17 16.43 -19.69
N VAL A 553 0.51 15.74 -18.76
CA VAL A 553 0.65 15.95 -17.31
C VAL A 553 1.35 14.76 -16.64
N PHE A 554 2.44 15.03 -15.93
CA PHE A 554 3.31 14.01 -15.32
C PHE A 554 3.04 13.84 -13.82
N PHE A 555 2.21 12.86 -13.45
CA PHE A 555 1.95 12.52 -12.04
C PHE A 555 3.12 11.80 -11.36
N GLY A 556 4.02 11.21 -12.14
CA GLY A 556 5.25 10.60 -11.64
C GLY A 556 6.39 10.63 -12.64
N THR A 557 7.62 10.75 -12.11
CA THR A 557 8.87 10.90 -12.89
C THR A 557 10.06 10.18 -12.23
N GLY A 558 9.79 9.30 -11.26
CA GLY A 558 10.74 8.37 -10.66
C GLY A 558 10.63 6.97 -11.27
N SER A 559 11.64 6.14 -11.05
CA SER A 559 11.72 4.76 -11.55
C SER A 559 11.97 3.79 -10.39
N SER A 560 11.37 2.60 -10.46
CA SER A 560 11.42 1.48 -9.53
C SER A 560 10.87 1.71 -8.12
N ILE A 561 11.23 2.81 -7.45
CA ILE A 561 10.84 3.09 -6.05
C ILE A 561 10.41 4.56 -5.93
N PRO A 562 9.25 4.87 -5.33
CA PRO A 562 8.82 6.24 -5.15
C PRO A 562 9.70 6.96 -4.12
N SER A 563 10.12 8.17 -4.44
CA SER A 563 10.93 9.02 -3.57
C SER A 563 10.07 10.09 -2.88
N LYS A 564 10.63 10.79 -1.90
CA LYS A 564 10.00 11.96 -1.26
C LYS A 564 9.53 13.01 -2.29
N ARG A 565 10.36 13.33 -3.30
CA ARG A 565 10.09 14.41 -4.28
C ARG A 565 9.47 13.96 -5.61
N ARG A 566 9.67 12.70 -6.02
CA ARG A 566 9.17 12.14 -7.29
C ARG A 566 8.52 10.78 -7.06
N ASN A 567 7.26 10.65 -7.48
CA ASN A 567 6.52 9.38 -7.50
C ASN A 567 6.97 8.47 -8.65
N VAL A 568 6.65 7.18 -8.59
CA VAL A 568 6.75 6.26 -9.75
C VAL A 568 5.81 6.68 -10.87
N THR A 569 6.08 6.24 -12.10
CA THR A 569 5.49 6.79 -13.34
C THR A 569 3.97 6.82 -13.38
N GLY A 570 3.43 7.81 -14.05
CA GLY A 570 2.01 7.97 -14.38
C GLY A 570 1.87 9.24 -15.20
N ILE A 571 1.46 9.11 -16.47
CA ILE A 571 1.49 10.20 -17.45
C ILE A 571 0.13 10.28 -18.13
N LEU A 572 -0.59 11.39 -17.92
CA LEU A 572 -1.88 11.61 -18.58
C LEU A 572 -1.69 12.53 -19.79
N VAL A 573 -2.21 12.11 -20.93
CA VAL A 573 -2.24 12.90 -22.16
C VAL A 573 -3.70 13.31 -22.42
N HIS A 574 -4.01 14.59 -22.33
CA HIS A 574 -5.31 15.10 -22.79
C HIS A 574 -5.26 15.30 -24.30
N LEU A 575 -6.23 14.75 -25.00
CA LEU A 575 -6.36 14.81 -26.47
C LEU A 575 -7.43 15.82 -26.89
N SER A 576 -8.40 16.06 -26.01
CA SER A 576 -9.41 17.09 -26.05
C SER A 576 -9.85 17.43 -24.62
N GLU A 577 -10.77 18.38 -24.46
CA GLU A 577 -11.39 18.73 -23.17
C GLU A 577 -12.16 17.56 -22.52
N THR A 578 -12.52 16.53 -23.29
CA THR A 578 -13.38 15.41 -22.85
C THR A 578 -12.74 14.02 -23.00
N GLU A 579 -11.54 13.93 -23.57
CA GLU A 579 -10.86 12.65 -23.84
C GLU A 579 -9.38 12.69 -23.46
N SER A 580 -8.96 11.71 -22.66
CA SER A 580 -7.57 11.53 -22.25
C SER A 580 -7.12 10.07 -22.27
N LEU A 581 -5.80 9.90 -22.37
CA LEU A 581 -5.06 8.64 -22.43
C LEU A 581 -4.06 8.60 -21.26
N LEU A 582 -4.16 7.57 -20.41
CA LEU A 582 -3.20 7.33 -19.33
C LEU A 582 -2.10 6.37 -19.80
N LEU A 583 -0.86 6.84 -19.84
CA LEU A 583 0.34 6.07 -20.17
C LEU A 583 1.07 5.66 -18.87
N ASP A 584 0.95 4.38 -18.53
CA ASP A 584 1.31 3.79 -17.23
C ASP A 584 0.59 4.44 -16.02
N GLY A 585 0.55 3.72 -14.89
CA GLY A 585 -0.10 4.16 -13.66
C GLY A 585 0.46 3.44 -12.45
N GLY A 586 1.68 3.81 -12.03
CA GLY A 586 2.33 3.29 -10.83
C GLY A 586 1.65 3.72 -9.53
N GLU A 587 2.02 3.05 -8.44
CA GLU A 587 1.51 3.31 -7.09
C GLU A 587 1.53 4.81 -6.73
N GLY A 588 0.40 5.37 -6.32
CA GLY A 588 0.23 6.77 -5.93
C GLY A 588 -0.30 7.69 -7.04
N THR A 589 -0.51 7.19 -8.26
CA THR A 589 -0.97 8.00 -9.41
C THR A 589 -2.30 8.70 -9.14
N PHE A 590 -3.30 8.01 -8.58
CA PHE A 590 -4.58 8.66 -8.25
C PHE A 590 -4.41 9.80 -7.22
N GLY A 591 -3.65 9.58 -6.16
CA GLY A 591 -3.40 10.61 -5.14
C GLY A 591 -2.67 11.83 -5.71
N GLN A 592 -1.78 11.63 -6.69
CA GLN A 592 -1.14 12.72 -7.43
C GLN A 592 -2.14 13.48 -8.33
N MET A 593 -3.09 12.79 -8.98
CA MET A 593 -4.16 13.43 -9.74
C MET A 593 -5.09 14.27 -8.85
N TYR A 594 -5.52 13.75 -7.70
CA TYR A 594 -6.37 14.51 -6.77
C TYR A 594 -5.67 15.76 -6.25
N ARG A 595 -4.39 15.66 -5.83
CA ARG A 595 -3.60 16.82 -5.38
C ARG A 595 -3.27 17.81 -6.50
N HIS A 596 -3.49 17.48 -7.77
CA HIS A 596 -3.25 18.38 -8.91
C HIS A 596 -4.54 19.06 -9.39
N TYR A 597 -5.64 18.30 -9.53
CA TYR A 597 -6.91 18.82 -10.05
C TYR A 597 -7.93 19.23 -8.97
N GLY A 598 -7.70 18.88 -7.70
CA GLY A 598 -8.68 19.06 -6.63
C GLY A 598 -10.01 18.36 -6.95
N ASP A 599 -11.11 19.09 -6.76
CA ASP A 599 -12.47 18.62 -7.01
C ASP A 599 -12.69 18.19 -8.48
N GLN A 600 -11.96 18.78 -9.43
CA GLN A 600 -12.08 18.46 -10.85
C GLN A 600 -11.54 17.06 -11.22
N VAL A 601 -10.90 16.33 -10.28
CA VAL A 601 -10.35 14.99 -10.54
C VAL A 601 -11.41 14.00 -11.05
N ASP A 602 -12.66 14.15 -10.63
CA ASP A 602 -13.75 13.25 -11.04
C ASP A 602 -14.06 13.41 -12.53
N ARG A 603 -14.07 14.65 -13.03
CA ARG A 603 -14.22 14.92 -14.46
C ARG A 603 -13.04 14.36 -15.26
N VAL A 604 -11.81 14.54 -14.75
CA VAL A 604 -10.61 13.99 -15.40
C VAL A 604 -10.66 12.46 -15.47
N LEU A 605 -11.11 11.78 -14.41
CA LEU A 605 -11.26 10.31 -14.39
C LEU A 605 -12.30 9.80 -15.40
N ALA A 606 -13.45 10.49 -15.52
CA ALA A 606 -14.47 10.17 -16.52
C ALA A 606 -13.96 10.37 -17.96
N ASN A 607 -13.14 11.42 -18.16
CA ASN A 607 -12.49 11.73 -19.44
C ASN A 607 -11.44 10.68 -19.87
N ILE A 608 -10.90 9.85 -18.97
CA ILE A 608 -9.98 8.77 -19.38
C ILE A 608 -10.75 7.77 -20.26
N LYS A 609 -10.37 7.70 -21.55
CA LYS A 609 -10.95 6.77 -22.53
C LYS A 609 -10.05 5.57 -22.79
N CYS A 610 -8.75 5.69 -22.51
CA CYS A 610 -7.80 4.58 -22.65
C CYS A 610 -6.70 4.60 -21.58
N VAL A 611 -6.25 3.40 -21.16
CA VAL A 611 -5.05 3.15 -20.36
C VAL A 611 -4.11 2.27 -21.17
N PHE A 612 -2.85 2.68 -21.31
CA PHE A 612 -1.76 1.90 -21.90
C PHE A 612 -0.76 1.49 -20.82
N ILE A 613 -0.37 0.22 -20.82
CA ILE A 613 0.64 -0.34 -19.90
C ILE A 613 1.85 -0.80 -20.72
N SER A 614 3.01 -0.19 -20.49
CA SER A 614 4.25 -0.43 -21.24
C SER A 614 4.85 -1.82 -21.00
N HIS A 615 4.82 -2.29 -19.74
CA HIS A 615 5.27 -3.60 -19.29
C HIS A 615 4.82 -3.91 -17.84
N ILE A 616 5.16 -5.10 -17.32
CA ILE A 616 4.56 -5.64 -16.09
C ILE A 616 5.24 -5.22 -14.76
N HIS A 617 6.29 -4.40 -14.75
CA HIS A 617 6.94 -4.01 -13.49
C HIS A 617 6.01 -3.16 -12.60
N ALA A 618 6.08 -3.37 -11.28
CA ALA A 618 5.16 -2.80 -10.28
C ALA A 618 4.98 -1.27 -10.38
N ASP A 619 6.08 -0.56 -10.64
CA ASP A 619 6.14 0.89 -10.74
C ASP A 619 5.42 1.47 -11.97
N HIS A 620 4.91 0.62 -12.88
CA HIS A 620 4.18 1.01 -14.07
C HIS A 620 2.66 0.73 -14.02
N HIS A 621 2.14 -0.03 -13.05
CA HIS A 621 0.71 -0.41 -13.05
C HIS A 621 -0.01 -0.50 -11.69
N LEU A 622 0.69 -0.46 -10.54
CA LEU A 622 0.01 -0.70 -9.26
C LEU A 622 -1.01 0.37 -8.84
N GLY A 623 -0.89 1.62 -9.29
CA GLY A 623 -1.89 2.66 -9.01
C GLY A 623 -3.18 2.51 -9.83
N LEU A 624 -3.18 1.67 -10.87
CA LEU A 624 -4.35 1.50 -11.74
C LEU A 624 -5.55 0.91 -11.01
N MET A 625 -5.33 0.03 -10.01
CA MET A 625 -6.43 -0.52 -9.18
C MET A 625 -7.22 0.60 -8.48
N ARG A 626 -6.54 1.59 -7.90
CA ARG A 626 -7.17 2.77 -7.30
C ARG A 626 -7.84 3.68 -8.35
N ILE A 627 -7.22 3.86 -9.52
CA ILE A 627 -7.80 4.59 -10.67
C ILE A 627 -9.12 3.95 -11.13
N PHE A 628 -9.20 2.62 -11.24
CA PHE A 628 -10.41 1.92 -11.67
C PHE A 628 -11.56 2.08 -10.66
N GLN A 629 -11.27 1.97 -9.36
CA GLN A 629 -12.23 2.23 -8.28
C GLN A 629 -12.74 3.68 -8.32
N GLU A 630 -11.83 4.65 -8.30
CA GLU A 630 -12.20 6.07 -8.26
C GLU A 630 -12.87 6.55 -9.56
N ARG A 631 -12.53 5.98 -10.72
CA ARG A 631 -13.25 6.26 -11.98
C ARG A 631 -14.71 5.81 -11.92
N ARG A 632 -15.02 4.65 -11.33
CA ARG A 632 -16.41 4.23 -11.11
C ARG A 632 -17.13 5.18 -10.16
N ARG A 633 -16.48 5.52 -9.04
CA ARG A 633 -17.00 6.45 -8.04
C ARG A 633 -17.28 7.83 -8.66
N ALA A 634 -16.38 8.33 -9.51
CA ALA A 634 -16.52 9.59 -10.24
C ALA A 634 -17.70 9.57 -11.22
N LEU A 635 -17.81 8.56 -12.10
CA LEU A 635 -18.95 8.44 -13.02
C LEU A 635 -20.30 8.41 -12.27
N GLN A 636 -20.38 7.67 -11.17
CA GLN A 636 -21.56 7.65 -10.30
C GLN A 636 -21.85 9.01 -9.64
N THR A 637 -20.81 9.73 -9.18
CA THR A 637 -20.92 11.06 -8.57
C THR A 637 -21.38 12.11 -9.58
N LEU A 638 -20.94 12.00 -10.83
CA LEU A 638 -21.31 12.89 -11.94
C LEU A 638 -22.67 12.54 -12.58
N GLY A 639 -23.29 11.43 -12.19
CA GLY A 639 -24.51 10.91 -12.84
C GLY A 639 -24.29 10.39 -14.27
N GLU A 640 -23.04 10.18 -14.69
CA GLU A 640 -22.70 9.69 -16.04
C GLU A 640 -22.86 8.16 -16.14
N PRO A 641 -23.36 7.64 -17.27
CA PRO A 641 -23.50 6.21 -17.47
C PRO A 641 -22.14 5.51 -17.46
N GLN A 642 -22.07 4.32 -16.86
CA GLN A 642 -20.89 3.48 -16.95
C GLN A 642 -20.62 3.12 -18.42
N HIS A 643 -19.52 3.64 -18.94
CA HIS A 643 -19.03 3.35 -20.28
C HIS A 643 -17.65 2.69 -20.23
N PRO A 644 -17.35 1.75 -21.14
CA PRO A 644 -16.08 1.05 -21.14
C PRO A 644 -14.90 1.99 -21.38
N MET A 645 -13.75 1.60 -20.82
CA MET A 645 -12.45 2.22 -21.07
C MET A 645 -11.54 1.22 -21.80
N TYR A 646 -10.78 1.66 -22.79
CA TYR A 646 -9.87 0.76 -23.50
C TYR A 646 -8.61 0.48 -22.67
N LEU A 647 -8.28 -0.80 -22.48
CA LEU A 647 -7.10 -1.24 -21.74
C LEU A 647 -6.12 -1.91 -22.71
N ILE A 648 -5.03 -1.21 -23.04
CA ILE A 648 -3.91 -1.75 -23.81
C ILE A 648 -2.87 -2.30 -22.84
N ALA A 649 -2.72 -3.63 -22.75
CA ALA A 649 -1.92 -4.25 -21.70
C ALA A 649 -1.09 -5.47 -22.16
N PRO A 650 0.05 -5.76 -21.51
CA PRO A 650 0.80 -6.99 -21.72
C PRO A 650 0.06 -8.18 -21.07
N LEU A 651 0.10 -9.36 -21.70
CA LEU A 651 -0.66 -10.54 -21.25
C LEU A 651 -0.50 -10.89 -19.75
N PRO A 652 0.69 -10.80 -19.12
CA PRO A 652 0.84 -11.02 -17.68
C PRO A 652 0.00 -10.09 -16.78
N PHE A 653 -0.30 -8.86 -17.21
CA PHE A 653 -1.19 -7.97 -16.46
C PHE A 653 -2.61 -8.53 -16.38
N MET A 654 -3.05 -9.24 -17.41
CA MET A 654 -4.34 -9.92 -17.40
C MET A 654 -4.37 -11.13 -16.47
N SER A 655 -3.23 -11.81 -16.24
CA SER A 655 -3.11 -12.84 -15.20
C SER A 655 -3.22 -12.21 -13.81
N TRP A 656 -2.46 -11.14 -13.55
CA TRP A 656 -2.50 -10.39 -12.29
C TRP A 656 -3.91 -9.88 -11.96
N ILE A 657 -4.55 -9.14 -12.88
CA ILE A 657 -5.82 -8.47 -12.59
C ILE A 657 -7.00 -9.43 -12.47
N ASN A 658 -6.99 -10.55 -13.21
CA ASN A 658 -7.95 -11.63 -13.00
C ASN A 658 -7.72 -12.36 -11.68
N HIS A 659 -6.46 -12.57 -11.27
CA HIS A 659 -6.18 -13.12 -9.95
C HIS A 659 -6.72 -12.20 -8.85
N TYR A 660 -6.42 -10.90 -8.93
CA TYR A 660 -6.86 -9.93 -7.92
C TYR A 660 -8.40 -9.89 -7.80
N ARG A 661 -9.12 -9.69 -8.91
CA ARG A 661 -10.60 -9.52 -8.88
C ARG A 661 -11.39 -10.76 -8.45
N LEU A 662 -10.79 -11.95 -8.58
CA LEU A 662 -11.41 -13.23 -8.20
C LEU A 662 -11.12 -13.65 -6.75
N ASN A 663 -9.97 -13.24 -6.19
CA ASN A 663 -9.51 -13.70 -4.87
C ASN A 663 -9.54 -12.60 -3.78
N CYS A 664 -9.53 -11.31 -4.16
CA CYS A 664 -9.35 -10.19 -3.22
C CYS A 664 -10.58 -9.26 -3.12
N GLU A 665 -10.90 -8.52 -4.20
CA GLU A 665 -11.93 -7.47 -4.21
C GLU A 665 -12.53 -7.29 -5.62
N ASN A 666 -13.83 -7.03 -5.75
CA ASN A 666 -14.38 -6.57 -7.03
C ASN A 666 -14.07 -5.09 -7.31
N ILE A 667 -12.91 -4.83 -7.92
CA ILE A 667 -12.58 -3.52 -8.52
C ILE A 667 -13.44 -3.16 -9.75
N GLY A 668 -14.46 -3.98 -10.08
CA GLY A 668 -15.36 -3.83 -11.21
C GLY A 668 -14.57 -3.87 -12.51
N ILE A 669 -14.05 -5.06 -12.79
CA ILE A 669 -13.32 -5.38 -14.00
C ILE A 669 -14.02 -6.61 -14.56
N ASP A 670 -15.27 -6.39 -14.92
CA ASP A 670 -16.11 -7.30 -15.67
C ASP A 670 -16.18 -6.82 -17.13
N ASN A 671 -16.65 -7.68 -18.05
CA ASN A 671 -16.56 -7.46 -19.50
C ASN A 671 -17.39 -6.26 -20.04
N LYS A 672 -17.90 -5.39 -19.16
CA LYS A 672 -18.64 -4.14 -19.45
C LYS A 672 -17.82 -2.88 -19.11
N ASP A 673 -16.89 -2.96 -18.14
CA ASP A 673 -16.13 -1.80 -17.66
C ASP A 673 -14.95 -1.43 -18.57
N PHE A 674 -14.48 -2.37 -19.40
CA PHE A 674 -13.27 -2.18 -20.22
C PHE A 674 -13.27 -3.02 -21.51
N ILE A 675 -12.60 -2.50 -22.55
CA ILE A 675 -12.30 -3.22 -23.79
C ILE A 675 -10.80 -3.55 -23.81
N LEU A 676 -10.46 -4.83 -23.77
CA LEU A 676 -9.08 -5.30 -23.71
C LEU A 676 -8.44 -5.41 -25.09
N LEU A 677 -7.28 -4.78 -25.28
CA LEU A 677 -6.41 -4.98 -26.42
C LEU A 677 -5.02 -5.44 -25.92
N LEU A 678 -4.54 -6.61 -26.32
CA LEU A 678 -3.22 -7.07 -25.91
C LEU A 678 -2.14 -6.38 -26.74
N CYS A 679 -1.04 -5.93 -26.12
CA CYS A 679 0.04 -5.22 -26.84
C CYS A 679 0.63 -6.03 -28.03
N LYS A 680 0.52 -7.36 -28.01
CA LYS A 680 0.92 -8.25 -29.13
C LYS A 680 -0.03 -8.13 -30.34
N ASP A 681 -1.33 -7.97 -30.10
CA ASP A 681 -2.39 -7.96 -31.12
C ASP A 681 -2.40 -6.62 -31.89
N LEU A 682 -1.72 -5.60 -31.35
CA LEU A 682 -1.42 -4.33 -32.02
C LEU A 682 -0.20 -4.40 -32.97
N SER A 683 0.44 -5.58 -33.09
CA SER A 683 1.65 -5.79 -33.92
C SER A 683 1.54 -6.89 -34.96
N VAL A 684 0.45 -7.67 -34.93
CA VAL A 684 0.13 -8.75 -35.87
C VAL A 684 -1.30 -8.53 -36.32
N PHE A 685 -1.58 -8.70 -37.63
CA PHE A 685 -2.91 -8.50 -38.20
C PHE A 685 -3.96 -9.30 -37.41
N SER A 686 -4.78 -8.59 -36.64
CA SER A 686 -5.72 -9.16 -35.69
C SER A 686 -6.99 -9.68 -36.38
N ASN A 687 -7.90 -10.31 -35.63
CA ASN A 687 -9.19 -10.72 -36.19
C ASN A 687 -10.10 -9.51 -36.49
N GLU A 688 -11.21 -9.73 -37.20
CA GLU A 688 -12.06 -8.63 -37.68
C GLU A 688 -12.64 -7.79 -36.52
N GLU A 689 -13.09 -8.43 -35.45
CA GLU A 689 -13.60 -7.76 -34.24
C GLU A 689 -12.54 -6.86 -33.58
N GLN A 690 -11.32 -7.37 -33.36
CA GLN A 690 -10.22 -6.59 -32.80
C GLN A 690 -9.81 -5.42 -33.73
N ASN A 691 -9.85 -5.60 -35.05
CA ASN A 691 -9.62 -4.51 -36.00
C ASN A 691 -10.72 -3.43 -35.89
N GLN A 692 -12.00 -3.82 -35.76
CA GLN A 692 -13.11 -2.89 -35.56
C GLN A 692 -12.96 -2.14 -34.22
N GLN A 693 -12.65 -2.83 -33.12
CA GLN A 693 -12.41 -2.22 -31.81
C GLN A 693 -11.23 -1.24 -31.83
N LEU A 694 -10.11 -1.61 -32.47
CA LEU A 694 -8.92 -0.79 -32.63
C LEU A 694 -9.17 0.43 -33.53
N ASN A 695 -9.95 0.30 -34.60
CA ASN A 695 -10.30 1.41 -35.47
C ASN A 695 -11.33 2.35 -34.82
N SER A 696 -12.24 1.82 -34.00
CA SER A 696 -13.09 2.62 -33.11
C SER A 696 -12.27 3.43 -32.10
N LEU A 697 -11.28 2.81 -31.44
CA LEU A 697 -10.36 3.48 -30.53
C LEU A 697 -9.57 4.61 -31.23
N LYS A 698 -8.98 4.34 -32.40
CA LYS A 698 -8.29 5.36 -33.21
C LYS A 698 -9.22 6.53 -33.56
N LYS A 699 -10.47 6.24 -33.93
CA LYS A 699 -11.47 7.25 -34.30
C LYS A 699 -11.90 8.12 -33.11
N SER A 700 -12.05 7.54 -31.92
CA SER A 700 -12.33 8.31 -30.69
C SER A 700 -11.15 9.22 -30.37
N LEU A 701 -9.95 8.65 -30.20
CA LEU A 701 -8.75 9.39 -29.78
C LEU A 701 -8.14 10.31 -30.87
N GLY A 702 -8.81 10.50 -32.01
CA GLY A 702 -8.33 11.32 -33.13
C GLY A 702 -7.02 10.83 -33.78
N PHE A 703 -6.62 9.57 -33.56
CA PHE A 703 -5.36 9.02 -34.03
C PHE A 703 -5.46 8.51 -35.48
N SER A 704 -4.71 9.14 -36.39
CA SER A 704 -4.52 8.65 -37.76
C SER A 704 -3.85 7.26 -37.82
N GLN A 705 -2.97 6.98 -36.86
CA GLN A 705 -2.25 5.72 -36.75
C GLN A 705 -1.92 5.40 -35.30
N LEU A 706 -1.98 4.11 -34.94
CA LEU A 706 -1.42 3.57 -33.71
C LEU A 706 -0.47 2.42 -34.08
N GLN A 707 0.73 2.43 -33.52
CA GLN A 707 1.72 1.36 -33.64
C GLN A 707 2.29 1.03 -32.25
N VAL A 708 2.52 -0.25 -31.98
CA VAL A 708 3.33 -0.68 -30.84
C VAL A 708 4.74 -0.98 -31.33
N VAL A 709 5.72 -0.21 -30.86
CA VAL A 709 7.13 -0.46 -31.17
C VAL A 709 7.73 -1.38 -30.11
N PRO A 710 8.17 -2.61 -30.45
CA PRO A 710 8.88 -3.47 -29.51
C PRO A 710 10.31 -2.97 -29.29
N VAL A 711 10.70 -2.80 -28.03
CA VAL A 711 12.08 -2.56 -27.63
C VAL A 711 12.76 -3.90 -27.31
N LEU A 712 13.97 -4.10 -27.85
CA LEU A 712 14.72 -5.37 -27.90
C LEU A 712 15.91 -5.42 -26.93
#